data_AF-A0AAE7BQZ0-F1
#
_entry.id   AF-A0AAE7BQZ0-F1
#
_cell.length_a   1.000
_cell.length_b   1.000
_cell.length_c   1.000
_cell.angle_alpha   90.00
_cell.angle_beta   90.00
_cell.angle_gamma   90.00
#
_symmetry.space_group_name_H-M   'P 1'
#
loop_
_entity.id
_entity.type
_entity.pdbx_description
1 polymer ?
#
loop_
_entity_poly.entity_id
_entity_poly.type
_entity_poly.pdbx_seq_one_letter_code
_entity_poly.pdbx_strand_id
1 'polypeptide(L)'
;MKKMKTKLVRKVCALLLSMCLLFSLLGQSVQAYGDNIRPGYITDDTGTYPAASWKPTGQENVINHQGGSISGWDDNTSWSGEPSDTTNSYIKHGDANDPDFMLRKFARETTTPGTFDVFLNVRGNSVRQEKTVDVVFVVDTSGSMKDHSRLGYAKKGISDFINDISSSGLGNNVRAGLVSYSSRSTEWVKLDKVANNGSNIRQKVNDLSASGGTFTQAGLHVAYEMLQGSASDEKMIILLTDGRPTYSYRVERAIQENGTLYGTDFTYNPRYVEGRGSDENISKPYDVRDKNNQNQSHEIRTTWPATLGEARNIKNNSDISIRALGISIDSKYEANMRLLSSPGHYEAVTSAAGIQAYLNKQTDNVISSFSTVKNGEVTIPLGEQYEYVALGEETVTSVGSKEVDTYNIRVSGGNGVPLVWSGLELGKDQEVQLHYQVRLKTGTADFVPNKWYPMSGETVLTAEEISGAKFGIPSGKAPEMTIDVTKEWKTFSQTELPENISFKVIREVAGNDEWQTAGGVLTAGDEWQRTFDKLTLADGQEVALAKYNKLGVDYNYQVSEETAVEGFNTKIEHLGENKWRILNTELGLQVEKRASPSDTKLDGAEFKLVKYSDEFVTEDPSFNEKLVANSKDIMSGLKNGHYALIETKAPTGYQAEPNALKFSIKDGKFFDEANNEITATNLESGQDGFYLNLSNDSAYILTGVKYNTLKPFELNLTKTDTKGKQLSGAEFELVNAKGEQIKFEYANDAKTKLKFSGLTPGEYTLTETKAPADHKLLTAPLKFTITEAGKVEFESEPKDVKVELTSGAEQNTIDFRIENTPLKTGSISVEKYATNGEALADAKFKLIRYTDAWQTQDGSFEKTIVANSENVLTELKSGHYGLQEISAPTGYQLDDSVIKFKWEDEKWFDENGEEITVAKTGKLNQLYLDQNNAEKLIISRANRLKDTDLTIKKVNALTQKTLAGAEFELTDETGQRYDITTTEDGIFTVTNLRPGVYVLKEVKAPAGYVKLSDEIEFTITEDGKLNGKGKIELTTTGHNLIELKVNNFPAGILPETGGPGVWLYVLIGSILAGLAFVASRFVIKKRGV
;
A
#
# COMPACT_ATOMS: atom_id res chain seq x y z
N MET A 1 39.58 47.28 -52.54
CA MET A 1 39.14 48.48 -51.80
C MET A 1 37.91 49.06 -52.50
N LYS A 2 36.78 49.13 -51.77
CA LYS A 2 35.54 49.90 -52.02
C LYS A 2 34.67 49.60 -53.26
N LYS A 3 33.68 48.73 -53.02
CA LYS A 3 32.22 48.85 -53.28
C LYS A 3 31.73 49.79 -54.41
N MET A 4 31.06 49.17 -55.38
CA MET A 4 29.66 49.41 -55.81
C MET A 4 29.03 50.77 -55.47
N LYS A 5 28.47 51.43 -56.49
CA LYS A 5 27.00 51.49 -56.72
C LYS A 5 26.74 52.16 -58.09
N THR A 6 26.32 51.41 -59.12
CA THR A 6 24.94 51.09 -59.58
C THR A 6 24.19 52.18 -60.34
N LYS A 7 23.62 51.71 -61.46
CA LYS A 7 22.36 52.10 -62.14
C LYS A 7 22.38 53.36 -63.02
N LEU A 8 22.57 53.11 -64.32
CA LEU A 8 21.61 53.56 -65.31
C LEU A 8 21.51 52.54 -66.46
N VAL A 9 20.90 51.40 -66.14
CA VAL A 9 20.08 50.68 -67.11
C VAL A 9 18.84 51.54 -67.31
N ARG A 10 18.68 52.10 -68.50
CA ARG A 10 17.41 52.21 -69.24
C ARG A 10 17.63 53.15 -70.41
N LYS A 11 17.22 52.67 -71.59
CA LYS A 11 17.19 53.36 -72.89
C LYS A 11 18.50 53.28 -73.65
N VAL A 12 18.67 52.17 -74.38
CA VAL A 12 18.94 52.05 -75.83
C VAL A 12 19.34 50.57 -76.02
N CYS A 13 18.47 49.56 -76.22
CA CYS A 13 17.09 49.48 -76.73
C CYS A 13 16.84 50.03 -78.13
N ALA A 14 17.84 50.23 -78.97
CA ALA A 14 17.59 50.60 -80.37
C ALA A 14 18.59 50.02 -81.39
N LEU A 15 19.19 48.85 -81.13
CA LEU A 15 20.13 48.27 -82.10
C LEU A 15 20.19 46.73 -82.14
N LEU A 16 19.19 46.06 -81.58
CA LEU A 16 18.99 44.60 -81.74
C LEU A 16 17.50 44.28 -81.99
N LEU A 17 16.83 45.17 -82.73
CA LEU A 17 15.43 45.05 -83.15
C LEU A 17 15.34 45.32 -84.67
N SER A 18 16.08 44.53 -85.46
CA SER A 18 16.09 44.58 -86.93
C SER A 18 16.58 43.26 -87.56
N MET A 19 16.22 42.12 -86.96
CA MET A 19 16.45 40.81 -87.60
C MET A 19 15.25 39.89 -87.33
N CYS A 20 14.09 40.36 -87.76
CA CYS A 20 12.94 39.52 -88.11
C CYS A 20 12.61 39.82 -89.57
N LEU A 21 12.61 38.80 -90.42
CA LEU A 21 11.76 38.58 -91.61
C LEU A 21 12.52 37.75 -92.64
N LEU A 22 12.42 36.42 -92.52
CA LEU A 22 12.47 35.37 -93.55
C LEU A 22 13.08 34.09 -92.97
N PHE A 23 12.27 33.37 -92.17
CA PHE A 23 12.18 31.91 -92.19
C PHE A 23 10.91 31.56 -91.39
N SER A 24 9.81 31.47 -92.13
CA SER A 24 8.57 30.82 -91.71
C SER A 24 8.47 29.47 -92.41
N LEU A 25 7.91 28.49 -91.71
CA LEU A 25 7.53 27.14 -92.12
C LEU A 25 8.61 26.06 -91.98
N LEU A 26 8.74 25.52 -90.77
CA LEU A 26 8.56 24.10 -90.45
C LEU A 26 8.91 23.89 -88.97
N GLY A 27 7.94 23.40 -88.21
CA GLY A 27 8.05 23.20 -86.77
C GLY A 27 6.81 23.70 -86.05
N GLN A 28 5.64 23.13 -86.37
CA GLN A 28 4.58 23.06 -85.36
C GLN A 28 5.12 22.13 -84.26
N SER A 29 5.69 22.73 -83.23
CA SER A 29 5.81 22.05 -81.94
C SER A 29 4.40 21.78 -81.46
N VAL A 30 4.02 20.52 -81.31
CA VAL A 30 2.87 20.13 -80.48
C VAL A 30 3.07 20.82 -79.14
N GLN A 31 2.20 21.75 -78.82
CA GLN A 31 2.25 22.51 -77.58
C GLN A 31 1.93 21.54 -76.45
N ALA A 32 2.93 21.16 -75.66
CA ALA A 32 2.72 20.35 -74.46
C ALA A 32 1.56 20.94 -73.63
N TYR A 33 0.61 20.10 -73.21
CA TYR A 33 -0.61 20.55 -72.55
C TYR A 33 -0.32 21.34 -71.26
N GLY A 34 -0.48 22.66 -71.35
CA GLY A 34 -0.85 23.56 -70.25
C GLY A 34 0.25 23.87 -69.22
N ASP A 35 0.26 25.11 -68.75
CA ASP A 35 1.19 25.59 -67.73
C ASP A 35 1.18 24.69 -66.47
N ASN A 36 2.37 24.31 -66.01
CA ASN A 36 2.53 23.49 -64.80
C ASN A 36 2.07 24.27 -63.55
N ILE A 37 0.78 24.18 -63.21
CA ILE A 37 0.32 24.53 -61.87
C ILE A 37 0.97 23.57 -60.87
N ARG A 38 1.64 24.12 -59.85
CA ARG A 38 2.46 23.35 -58.91
C ARG A 38 1.95 23.58 -57.49
N PRO A 39 1.48 22.52 -56.81
CA PRO A 39 1.21 22.54 -55.37
C PRO A 39 2.37 23.11 -54.58
N GLY A 40 2.08 24.05 -53.67
CA GLY A 40 3.05 24.66 -52.76
C GLY A 40 2.89 24.12 -51.35
N TYR A 41 3.97 24.11 -50.57
CA TYR A 41 4.00 23.57 -49.21
C TYR A 41 4.68 24.56 -48.25
N ILE A 42 4.20 24.59 -47.02
CA ILE A 42 4.83 25.31 -45.90
C ILE A 42 5.57 24.25 -45.09
N THR A 43 6.82 24.57 -44.72
CA THR A 43 7.59 23.79 -43.74
C THR A 43 7.98 24.72 -42.61
N ASP A 44 7.46 24.45 -41.41
CA ASP A 44 7.75 25.17 -40.18
C ASP A 44 7.87 24.20 -38.98
N ASP A 45 7.88 24.72 -37.76
CA ASP A 45 8.00 23.93 -36.54
C ASP A 45 6.83 22.95 -36.34
N THR A 46 5.68 23.22 -36.97
CA THR A 46 4.51 22.35 -36.97
C THR A 46 4.55 21.29 -38.07
N GLY A 47 5.60 21.23 -38.89
CA GLY A 47 5.81 20.19 -39.91
C GLY A 47 5.68 20.70 -41.33
N THR A 48 5.42 19.80 -42.27
CA THR A 48 5.24 20.13 -43.70
C THR A 48 3.81 19.83 -44.14
N TYR A 49 3.14 20.81 -44.72
CA TYR A 49 1.75 20.70 -45.16
C TYR A 49 1.44 21.61 -46.37
N PRO A 50 0.33 21.38 -47.10
CA PRO A 50 -0.09 22.24 -48.21
C PRO A 50 -0.25 23.71 -47.84
N ALA A 51 0.31 24.62 -48.63
CA ALA A 51 0.16 26.06 -48.42
C ALA A 51 -1.27 26.55 -48.72
N ALA A 52 -1.89 25.98 -49.76
CA ALA A 52 -3.30 26.14 -50.09
C ALA A 52 -4.01 24.84 -49.69
N SER A 53 -4.76 24.90 -48.59
CA SER A 53 -5.19 23.69 -47.86
C SER A 53 -6.65 23.66 -47.47
N TRP A 54 -7.19 22.46 -47.36
CA TRP A 54 -8.50 22.20 -46.78
C TRP A 54 -8.46 21.00 -45.82
N LYS A 55 -9.44 20.92 -44.91
CA LYS A 55 -9.61 19.79 -43.99
C LYS A 55 -10.94 19.08 -44.22
N PRO A 56 -10.98 17.73 -44.20
CA PRO A 56 -12.22 16.99 -44.12
C PRO A 56 -13.04 17.44 -42.92
N THR A 57 -14.35 17.64 -43.11
CA THR A 57 -15.24 18.13 -42.04
C THR A 57 -15.14 17.25 -40.79
N GLY A 58 -14.75 17.87 -39.67
CA GLY A 58 -14.63 17.18 -38.37
C GLY A 58 -13.34 16.38 -38.15
N GLN A 59 -12.35 16.46 -39.05
CA GLN A 59 -11.06 15.79 -38.91
C GLN A 59 -9.92 16.81 -38.76
N GLU A 60 -9.20 16.76 -37.63
CA GLU A 60 -8.14 17.73 -37.30
C GLU A 60 -6.71 17.22 -37.58
N ASN A 61 -6.55 15.92 -37.79
CA ASN A 61 -5.25 15.25 -37.95
C ASN A 61 -4.86 15.00 -39.41
N VAL A 62 -5.65 15.50 -40.36
CA VAL A 62 -5.37 15.41 -41.80
C VAL A 62 -5.60 16.76 -42.46
N ILE A 63 -4.72 17.12 -43.38
CA ILE A 63 -4.80 18.35 -44.17
C ILE A 63 -4.46 18.04 -45.63
N ASN A 64 -5.31 18.50 -46.53
CA ASN A 64 -5.27 18.20 -47.96
C ASN A 64 -4.96 19.46 -48.75
N HIS A 65 -4.46 19.30 -49.97
CA HIS A 65 -4.22 20.43 -50.87
C HIS A 65 -5.53 20.85 -51.56
N GLN A 66 -5.75 22.16 -51.73
CA GLN A 66 -6.88 22.72 -52.46
C GLN A 66 -6.83 22.39 -53.96
N GLY A 67 -7.98 22.46 -54.62
CA GLY A 67 -8.01 22.46 -56.08
C GLY A 67 -7.62 23.82 -56.63
N GLY A 68 -7.64 23.96 -57.95
CA GLY A 68 -7.31 25.22 -58.59
C GLY A 68 -7.07 25.09 -60.07
N SER A 69 -6.63 26.18 -60.68
CA SER A 69 -6.22 26.27 -62.08
C SER A 69 -5.08 27.29 -62.21
N ILE A 70 -4.62 27.55 -63.43
CA ILE A 70 -3.65 28.61 -63.71
C ILE A 70 -4.08 30.00 -63.17
N SER A 71 -5.38 30.19 -62.90
CA SER A 71 -5.95 31.41 -62.31
C SER A 71 -5.76 31.52 -60.79
N GLY A 72 -5.28 30.47 -60.12
CA GLY A 72 -5.13 30.40 -58.66
C GLY A 72 -5.77 29.15 -58.05
N TRP A 73 -5.55 28.98 -56.73
CA TRP A 73 -6.19 27.95 -55.92
C TRP A 73 -7.66 28.29 -55.64
N ASP A 74 -8.49 27.28 -55.45
CA ASP A 74 -9.89 27.48 -55.06
C ASP A 74 -10.03 27.96 -53.59
N ASP A 75 -11.16 28.57 -53.28
CA ASP A 75 -11.46 29.04 -51.91
C ASP A 75 -12.12 27.93 -51.04
N ASN A 76 -12.10 26.67 -51.49
CA ASN A 76 -12.73 25.58 -50.74
C ASN A 76 -11.79 25.11 -49.63
N THR A 77 -12.03 25.57 -48.39
CA THR A 77 -11.19 25.24 -47.23
C THR A 77 -11.72 24.08 -46.37
N SER A 78 -12.91 23.55 -46.62
CA SER A 78 -13.44 22.36 -45.93
C SER A 78 -14.64 21.76 -46.66
N TRP A 79 -14.65 20.43 -46.81
CA TRP A 79 -15.77 19.62 -47.29
C TRP A 79 -15.63 18.18 -46.75
N SER A 80 -16.61 17.30 -47.00
CA SER A 80 -16.66 15.97 -46.36
C SER A 80 -15.51 15.02 -46.72
N GLY A 81 -14.87 15.21 -47.88
CA GLY A 81 -13.92 14.24 -48.43
C GLY A 81 -14.61 12.96 -48.94
N GLU A 82 -15.90 12.98 -49.27
CA GLU A 82 -16.60 11.78 -49.74
C GLU A 82 -15.95 11.25 -51.04
N PRO A 83 -15.54 9.97 -51.13
CA PRO A 83 -14.78 9.48 -52.29
C PRO A 83 -15.56 9.53 -53.61
N SER A 84 -16.89 9.46 -53.53
CA SER A 84 -17.79 9.60 -54.67
C SER A 84 -17.93 11.04 -55.20
N ASP A 85 -17.39 12.04 -54.50
CA ASP A 85 -17.37 13.42 -54.99
C ASP A 85 -16.45 13.53 -56.21
N THR A 86 -16.96 14.06 -57.32
CA THR A 86 -16.20 14.30 -58.54
C THR A 86 -16.14 15.78 -58.89
N THR A 87 -16.19 16.67 -57.90
CA THR A 87 -16.29 18.14 -58.13
C THR A 87 -15.27 18.97 -57.35
N ASN A 88 -14.98 18.59 -56.11
CA ASN A 88 -14.20 19.41 -55.18
C ASN A 88 -12.70 19.12 -55.27
N SER A 89 -11.91 20.19 -55.10
CA SER A 89 -10.46 20.15 -54.90
C SER A 89 -9.65 19.53 -56.04
N TYR A 90 -10.11 19.64 -57.28
CA TYR A 90 -9.35 19.23 -58.47
C TYR A 90 -8.35 20.31 -58.89
N ILE A 91 -7.14 19.90 -59.19
CA ILE A 91 -6.14 20.69 -59.90
C ILE A 91 -6.42 20.55 -61.40
N LYS A 92 -6.83 21.65 -62.03
CA LYS A 92 -7.22 21.74 -63.43
C LYS A 92 -6.03 22.16 -64.28
N HIS A 93 -5.61 21.30 -65.20
CA HIS A 93 -4.55 21.58 -66.15
C HIS A 93 -5.14 21.97 -67.50
N GLY A 94 -4.60 23.02 -68.12
CA GLY A 94 -5.14 23.56 -69.37
C GLY A 94 -6.08 24.74 -69.15
N ASP A 95 -7.17 24.79 -69.93
CA ASP A 95 -8.21 25.81 -69.78
C ASP A 95 -8.98 25.62 -68.46
N ALA A 96 -9.26 26.70 -67.73
CA ALA A 96 -9.89 26.59 -66.42
C ALA A 96 -11.36 26.14 -66.47
N ASN A 97 -12.06 26.40 -67.59
CA ASN A 97 -13.47 26.07 -67.78
C ASN A 97 -13.66 24.73 -68.51
N ASP A 98 -12.69 24.34 -69.34
CA ASP A 98 -12.65 23.03 -70.03
C ASP A 98 -11.25 22.41 -69.93
N PRO A 99 -10.86 21.88 -68.75
CA PRO A 99 -9.49 21.43 -68.50
C PRO A 99 -9.10 20.26 -69.40
N ASP A 100 -7.86 20.25 -69.89
CA ASP A 100 -7.33 19.16 -70.71
C ASP A 100 -7.27 17.86 -69.89
N PHE A 101 -6.96 17.97 -68.59
CA PHE A 101 -7.11 16.90 -67.62
C PHE A 101 -7.18 17.50 -66.20
N MET A 102 -7.66 16.70 -65.24
CA MET A 102 -7.76 17.11 -63.84
C MET A 102 -7.20 16.05 -62.92
N LEU A 103 -6.48 16.51 -61.90
CA LEU A 103 -5.85 15.66 -60.88
C LEU A 103 -6.40 16.01 -59.51
N ARG A 104 -6.59 15.01 -58.67
CA ARG A 104 -6.87 15.22 -57.25
C ARG A 104 -6.21 14.13 -56.44
N LYS A 105 -5.61 14.53 -55.32
CA LYS A 105 -5.14 13.60 -54.29
C LYS A 105 -5.50 14.16 -52.93
N PHE A 106 -6.14 13.34 -52.11
CA PHE A 106 -6.53 13.74 -50.76
C PHE A 106 -6.59 12.52 -49.85
N ALA A 107 -6.62 12.79 -48.55
CA ALA A 107 -6.73 11.77 -47.53
C ALA A 107 -7.81 12.09 -46.50
N ARG A 108 -8.24 11.05 -45.80
CA ARG A 108 -9.15 11.10 -44.65
C ARG A 108 -8.65 10.18 -43.56
N GLU A 109 -8.68 10.64 -42.33
CA GLU A 109 -8.45 9.76 -41.19
C GLU A 109 -9.62 8.78 -41.07
N THR A 110 -9.29 7.50 -40.85
CA THR A 110 -10.26 6.43 -40.64
C THR A 110 -10.77 6.46 -39.19
N THR A 111 -11.61 5.50 -38.81
CA THR A 111 -11.97 5.28 -37.40
C THR A 111 -10.80 4.75 -36.56
N THR A 112 -9.76 4.22 -37.20
CA THR A 112 -8.51 3.81 -36.54
C THR A 112 -7.55 5.02 -36.52
N PRO A 113 -7.25 5.60 -35.34
CA PRO A 113 -6.39 6.78 -35.24
C PRO A 113 -5.05 6.60 -35.95
N GLY A 114 -4.61 7.62 -36.68
CA GLY A 114 -3.33 7.58 -37.40
C GLY A 114 -3.31 6.72 -38.66
N THR A 115 -4.43 6.06 -39.00
CA THR A 115 -4.63 5.39 -40.29
C THR A 115 -5.48 6.26 -41.20
N PHE A 116 -5.04 6.42 -42.45
CA PHE A 116 -5.65 7.32 -43.42
C PHE A 116 -6.00 6.59 -44.73
N ASP A 117 -7.23 6.78 -45.19
CA ASP A 117 -7.62 6.49 -46.57
C ASP A 117 -7.05 7.57 -47.48
N VAL A 118 -6.40 7.18 -48.57
CA VAL A 118 -5.84 8.09 -49.57
C VAL A 118 -6.46 7.78 -50.94
N PHE A 119 -6.96 8.83 -51.58
CA PHE A 119 -7.62 8.74 -52.89
C PHE A 119 -6.87 9.57 -53.91
N LEU A 120 -6.63 9.02 -55.09
CA LEU A 120 -6.14 9.74 -56.26
C LEU A 120 -7.17 9.65 -57.37
N ASN A 121 -7.50 10.77 -58.00
CA ASN A 121 -8.37 10.82 -59.17
C ASN A 121 -7.60 11.39 -60.35
N VAL A 122 -7.75 10.77 -61.53
CA VAL A 122 -7.32 11.30 -62.81
C VAL A 122 -8.53 11.36 -63.72
N ARG A 123 -8.89 12.57 -64.18
CA ARG A 123 -9.92 12.77 -65.20
C ARG A 123 -9.28 13.23 -66.50
N GLY A 124 -9.54 12.51 -67.57
CA GLY A 124 -9.13 12.90 -68.93
C GLY A 124 -10.12 13.86 -69.58
N ASN A 125 -9.72 14.36 -70.75
CA ASN A 125 -10.58 15.09 -71.67
C ASN A 125 -10.30 14.63 -73.10
N SER A 126 -10.94 15.25 -74.08
CA SER A 126 -10.53 15.15 -75.48
C SER A 126 -9.47 16.20 -75.80
N VAL A 127 -8.40 15.78 -76.48
CA VAL A 127 -7.41 16.63 -77.14
C VAL A 127 -8.15 17.78 -77.80
N ARG A 128 -7.73 19.01 -77.51
CA ARG A 128 -8.37 20.24 -78.02
C ARG A 128 -8.63 20.10 -79.52
N GLN A 129 -9.76 20.65 -79.95
CA GLN A 129 -10.45 20.44 -81.23
C GLN A 129 -9.63 20.68 -82.53
N GLU A 130 -8.32 20.89 -82.45
CA GLU A 130 -7.42 21.05 -83.59
C GLU A 130 -7.04 19.71 -84.24
N LYS A 131 -6.96 18.61 -83.48
CA LYS A 131 -6.70 17.29 -84.07
C LYS A 131 -7.86 16.89 -84.99
N THR A 132 -7.52 16.35 -86.14
CA THR A 132 -8.46 15.81 -87.12
C THR A 132 -8.05 14.41 -87.58
N VAL A 133 -9.06 13.59 -87.87
CA VAL A 133 -8.88 12.21 -88.35
C VAL A 133 -9.74 12.00 -89.59
N ASP A 134 -9.15 11.47 -90.66
CA ASP A 134 -9.86 11.07 -91.87
C ASP A 134 -9.96 9.56 -91.98
N VAL A 135 -11.20 9.08 -92.14
CA VAL A 135 -11.50 7.66 -92.29
C VAL A 135 -12.24 7.42 -93.60
N VAL A 136 -11.69 6.58 -94.48
CA VAL A 136 -12.39 6.11 -95.68
C VAL A 136 -12.70 4.62 -95.56
N PHE A 137 -13.98 4.28 -95.49
CA PHE A 137 -14.43 2.89 -95.54
C PHE A 137 -14.39 2.39 -96.98
N VAL A 138 -13.66 1.32 -97.25
CA VAL A 138 -13.56 0.68 -98.56
C VAL A 138 -14.25 -0.67 -98.46
N VAL A 139 -15.48 -0.75 -98.96
CA VAL A 139 -16.41 -1.85 -98.72
C VAL A 139 -16.56 -2.71 -99.97
N ASP A 140 -16.20 -3.97 -99.85
CA ASP A 140 -16.50 -4.98 -100.85
C ASP A 140 -18.01 -5.21 -100.93
N THR A 141 -18.58 -5.01 -102.11
CA THR A 141 -19.98 -5.31 -102.42
C THR A 141 -20.09 -6.35 -103.53
N SER A 142 -19.08 -7.21 -103.69
CA SER A 142 -19.14 -8.35 -104.61
C SER A 142 -20.23 -9.36 -104.22
N GLY A 143 -20.57 -10.27 -105.13
CA GLY A 143 -21.62 -11.26 -104.92
C GLY A 143 -21.38 -12.18 -103.72
N SER A 144 -20.12 -12.49 -103.39
CA SER A 144 -19.75 -13.33 -102.24
C SER A 144 -20.12 -12.70 -100.88
N MET A 145 -20.24 -11.36 -100.83
CA MET A 145 -20.67 -10.64 -99.64
C MET A 145 -22.17 -10.81 -99.30
N LYS A 146 -22.95 -11.49 -100.15
CA LYS A 146 -24.33 -11.92 -99.83
C LYS A 146 -24.36 -13.04 -98.79
N ASP A 147 -23.31 -13.86 -98.73
CA ASP A 147 -23.29 -15.04 -97.90
C ASP A 147 -23.30 -14.65 -96.41
N HIS A 148 -24.06 -15.40 -95.61
CA HIS A 148 -24.06 -15.30 -94.14
C HIS A 148 -24.22 -13.87 -93.58
N SER A 149 -24.95 -13.00 -94.30
CA SER A 149 -25.20 -11.60 -93.93
C SER A 149 -23.93 -10.72 -93.76
N ARG A 150 -22.79 -11.08 -94.37
CA ARG A 150 -21.52 -10.33 -94.27
C ARG A 150 -21.69 -8.83 -94.54
N LEU A 151 -22.30 -8.47 -95.68
CA LEU A 151 -22.57 -7.07 -96.01
C LEU A 151 -23.50 -6.39 -94.98
N GLY A 152 -24.47 -7.11 -94.43
CA GLY A 152 -25.39 -6.58 -93.41
C GLY A 152 -24.68 -6.13 -92.14
N TYR A 153 -23.71 -6.90 -91.65
CA TYR A 153 -22.92 -6.53 -90.46
C TYR A 153 -21.89 -5.44 -90.76
N ALA A 154 -21.28 -5.44 -91.95
CA ALA A 154 -20.45 -4.31 -92.40
C ALA A 154 -21.26 -3.01 -92.43
N LYS A 155 -22.50 -3.04 -92.97
CA LYS A 155 -23.41 -1.90 -92.96
C LYS A 155 -23.71 -1.41 -91.55
N LYS A 156 -24.04 -2.34 -90.64
CA LYS A 156 -24.34 -2.00 -89.25
C LYS A 156 -23.13 -1.36 -88.56
N GLY A 157 -21.95 -1.98 -88.63
CA GLY A 157 -20.75 -1.46 -87.98
C GLY A 157 -20.32 -0.08 -88.50
N ILE A 158 -20.45 0.19 -89.81
CA ILE A 158 -20.17 1.53 -90.36
C ILE A 158 -21.21 2.54 -89.86
N SER A 159 -22.48 2.15 -89.75
CA SER A 159 -23.52 3.04 -89.21
C SER A 159 -23.32 3.33 -87.72
N ASP A 160 -22.94 2.31 -86.95
CA ASP A 160 -22.58 2.42 -85.53
C ASP A 160 -21.38 3.39 -85.37
N PHE A 161 -20.30 3.21 -86.15
CA PHE A 161 -19.15 4.13 -86.16
C PHE A 161 -19.56 5.60 -86.31
N ILE A 162 -20.42 5.91 -87.30
CA ILE A 162 -20.87 7.29 -87.53
C ILE A 162 -21.68 7.83 -86.33
N ASN A 163 -22.50 6.99 -85.71
CA ASN A 163 -23.29 7.37 -84.53
C ASN A 163 -22.42 7.59 -83.29
N ASP A 164 -21.44 6.72 -83.06
CA ASP A 164 -20.55 6.77 -81.89
C ASP A 164 -19.60 7.97 -81.98
N ILE A 165 -19.07 8.27 -83.17
CA ILE A 165 -18.30 9.50 -83.41
C ILE A 165 -19.14 10.77 -83.19
N SER A 166 -20.42 10.74 -83.59
CA SER A 166 -21.33 11.86 -83.34
C SER A 166 -21.62 12.02 -81.85
N SER A 167 -21.89 10.90 -81.16
CA SER A 167 -22.26 10.86 -79.73
C SER A 167 -21.08 11.16 -78.80
N SER A 168 -19.85 10.88 -79.24
CA SER A 168 -18.62 11.28 -78.54
C SER A 168 -18.29 12.78 -78.67
N GLY A 169 -19.04 13.52 -79.50
CA GLY A 169 -18.81 14.94 -79.76
C GLY A 169 -17.69 15.22 -80.77
N LEU A 170 -17.13 14.19 -81.41
CA LEU A 170 -16.02 14.29 -82.35
C LEU A 170 -16.45 14.49 -83.81
N GLY A 171 -17.75 14.69 -84.06
CA GLY A 171 -18.30 14.81 -85.42
C GLY A 171 -17.68 15.92 -86.28
N ASN A 172 -17.10 16.95 -85.67
CA ASN A 172 -16.38 18.03 -86.38
C ASN A 172 -14.89 17.76 -86.60
N ASN A 173 -14.32 16.83 -85.84
CA ASN A 173 -12.90 16.45 -85.83
C ASN A 173 -12.64 15.25 -86.74
N VAL A 174 -13.63 14.36 -86.87
CA VAL A 174 -13.53 13.19 -87.72
C VAL A 174 -14.26 13.43 -89.03
N ARG A 175 -13.57 13.27 -90.15
CA ARG A 175 -14.19 13.21 -91.48
C ARG A 175 -14.27 11.76 -91.92
N ALA A 176 -15.41 11.41 -92.49
CA ALA A 176 -15.66 10.07 -92.99
C ALA A 176 -16.03 10.12 -94.48
N GLY A 177 -15.51 9.15 -95.23
CA GLY A 177 -15.87 8.85 -96.61
C GLY A 177 -16.17 7.37 -96.77
N LEU A 178 -16.84 7.02 -97.86
CA LEU A 178 -17.15 5.62 -98.16
C LEU A 178 -16.95 5.35 -99.64
N VAL A 179 -16.31 4.24 -99.96
CA VAL A 179 -16.11 3.70 -101.30
C VAL A 179 -16.62 2.27 -101.29
N SER A 180 -17.62 1.97 -102.11
CA SER A 180 -18.06 0.60 -102.35
C SER A 180 -17.63 0.13 -103.73
N TYR A 181 -17.16 -1.11 -103.84
CA TYR A 181 -16.65 -1.65 -105.10
C TYR A 181 -17.18 -3.07 -105.37
N SER A 182 -17.37 -3.40 -106.64
CA SER A 182 -17.62 -4.78 -107.10
C SER A 182 -16.86 -5.10 -108.39
N SER A 183 -17.54 -5.41 -109.51
CA SER A 183 -16.90 -5.76 -110.80
C SER A 183 -16.23 -4.56 -111.45
N ARG A 184 -17.01 -3.71 -112.14
CA ARG A 184 -16.54 -2.50 -112.84
C ARG A 184 -17.24 -1.24 -112.31
N SER A 185 -18.01 -1.39 -111.24
CA SER A 185 -18.72 -0.33 -110.56
C SER A 185 -18.02 0.02 -109.26
N THR A 186 -17.71 1.31 -109.12
CA THR A 186 -17.26 1.92 -107.89
C THR A 186 -18.18 3.09 -107.61
N GLU A 187 -18.74 3.14 -106.41
CA GLU A 187 -19.59 4.22 -105.96
C GLU A 187 -19.02 4.78 -104.66
N TRP A 188 -19.18 6.08 -104.42
CA TRP A 188 -18.59 6.70 -103.24
C TRP A 188 -19.43 7.84 -102.68
N VAL A 189 -19.22 8.09 -101.39
CA VAL A 189 -19.57 9.32 -100.68
C VAL A 189 -18.26 10.03 -100.39
N LYS A 190 -18.16 11.30 -100.81
CA LYS A 190 -16.96 12.11 -100.62
C LYS A 190 -16.64 12.25 -99.12
N LEU A 191 -15.35 12.40 -98.81
CA LEU A 191 -14.85 12.68 -97.47
C LEU A 191 -15.33 14.06 -97.00
N ASP A 192 -16.03 14.10 -95.88
CA ASP A 192 -16.43 15.33 -95.19
C ASP A 192 -16.70 15.02 -93.70
N LYS A 193 -16.80 16.05 -92.85
CA LYS A 193 -17.03 15.96 -91.40
C LYS A 193 -18.22 15.07 -91.11
N VAL A 194 -18.09 14.17 -90.14
CA VAL A 194 -19.17 13.27 -89.72
C VAL A 194 -20.43 14.06 -89.32
N ALA A 195 -20.27 15.22 -88.69
CA ALA A 195 -21.39 16.12 -88.37
C ALA A 195 -22.21 16.55 -89.60
N ASN A 196 -21.57 16.70 -90.77
CA ASN A 196 -22.22 17.10 -92.02
C ASN A 196 -22.61 15.91 -92.90
N ASN A 197 -21.78 14.86 -92.89
CA ASN A 197 -21.80 13.78 -93.87
C ASN A 197 -22.37 12.47 -93.32
N GLY A 198 -22.58 12.37 -92.01
CA GLY A 198 -23.00 11.13 -91.35
C GLY A 198 -24.32 10.58 -91.91
N SER A 199 -25.28 11.45 -92.22
CA SER A 199 -26.56 11.04 -92.83
C SER A 199 -26.38 10.51 -94.26
N ASN A 200 -25.52 11.14 -95.07
CA ASN A 200 -25.24 10.69 -96.43
C ASN A 200 -24.56 9.32 -96.44
N ILE A 201 -23.60 9.11 -95.54
CA ILE A 201 -22.91 7.81 -95.39
C ILE A 201 -23.90 6.75 -94.95
N ARG A 202 -24.70 6.98 -93.90
CA ARG A 202 -25.71 6.01 -93.44
C ARG A 202 -26.72 5.65 -94.53
N GLN A 203 -27.18 6.65 -95.29
CA GLN A 203 -28.06 6.40 -96.43
C GLN A 203 -27.35 5.52 -97.48
N LYS A 204 -26.14 5.90 -97.89
CA LYS A 204 -25.38 5.11 -98.89
C LYS A 204 -25.15 3.68 -98.42
N VAL A 205 -24.77 3.50 -97.15
CA VAL A 205 -24.56 2.21 -96.51
C VAL A 205 -25.82 1.36 -96.57
N ASN A 206 -26.98 1.94 -96.24
CA ASN A 206 -28.27 1.24 -96.34
C ASN A 206 -28.56 0.76 -97.77
N ASP A 207 -28.22 1.58 -98.76
CA ASP A 207 -28.46 1.31 -100.18
C ASP A 207 -27.48 0.27 -100.80
N LEU A 208 -26.37 -0.07 -100.14
CA LEU A 208 -25.39 -1.02 -100.70
C LEU A 208 -26.04 -2.39 -100.96
N SER A 209 -25.71 -3.01 -102.10
CA SER A 209 -26.18 -4.36 -102.42
C SER A 209 -25.05 -5.22 -102.98
N ALA A 210 -24.98 -6.47 -102.54
CA ALA A 210 -23.91 -7.38 -102.92
C ALA A 210 -24.16 -8.00 -104.30
N SER A 211 -23.32 -7.69 -105.30
CA SER A 211 -23.40 -8.22 -106.66
C SER A 211 -22.09 -8.04 -107.42
N GLY A 212 -21.80 -8.90 -108.40
CA GLY A 212 -20.59 -8.80 -109.23
C GLY A 212 -19.36 -9.51 -108.65
N GLY A 213 -18.20 -9.27 -109.27
CA GLY A 213 -16.88 -9.73 -108.82
C GLY A 213 -16.19 -8.70 -107.92
N THR A 214 -14.88 -8.82 -107.75
CA THR A 214 -14.12 -8.17 -106.68
C THR A 214 -12.96 -7.35 -107.24
N PHE A 215 -13.15 -6.05 -107.43
CA PHE A 215 -12.13 -5.13 -107.95
C PHE A 215 -11.48 -4.29 -106.85
N THR A 216 -10.84 -4.95 -105.88
CA THR A 216 -10.25 -4.33 -104.69
C THR A 216 -9.28 -3.19 -105.03
N GLN A 217 -8.50 -3.32 -106.12
CA GLN A 217 -7.61 -2.27 -106.56
C GLN A 217 -8.34 -0.95 -106.85
N ALA A 218 -9.50 -1.00 -107.52
CA ALA A 218 -10.26 0.21 -107.83
C ALA A 218 -10.83 0.87 -106.56
N GLY A 219 -11.27 0.07 -105.58
CA GLY A 219 -11.71 0.58 -104.28
C GLY A 219 -10.59 1.31 -103.52
N LEU A 220 -9.41 0.70 -103.47
CA LEU A 220 -8.22 1.31 -102.84
C LEU A 220 -7.78 2.58 -103.56
N HIS A 221 -7.81 2.58 -104.90
CA HIS A 221 -7.42 3.73 -105.70
C HIS A 221 -8.32 4.95 -105.44
N VAL A 222 -9.65 4.77 -105.49
CA VAL A 222 -10.60 5.86 -105.22
C VAL A 222 -10.47 6.36 -103.77
N ALA A 223 -10.21 5.48 -102.81
CA ALA A 223 -9.97 5.88 -101.43
C ALA A 223 -8.67 6.69 -101.27
N TYR A 224 -7.62 6.30 -101.98
CA TYR A 224 -6.39 7.08 -102.06
C TYR A 224 -6.62 8.46 -102.67
N GLU A 225 -7.30 8.56 -103.82
CA GLU A 225 -7.63 9.86 -104.44
C GLU A 225 -8.46 10.75 -103.49
N MET A 226 -9.32 10.16 -102.67
CA MET A 226 -10.14 10.87 -101.70
C MET A 226 -9.33 11.44 -100.52
N LEU A 227 -8.25 10.76 -100.12
CA LEU A 227 -7.37 11.15 -99.01
C LEU A 227 -6.16 11.98 -99.48
N GLN A 228 -5.79 11.87 -100.76
CA GLN A 228 -4.62 12.53 -101.33
C GLN A 228 -4.77 14.05 -101.21
N GLY A 229 -3.81 14.70 -100.54
CA GLY A 229 -3.81 16.14 -100.30
C GLY A 229 -4.58 16.59 -99.06
N SER A 230 -5.13 15.66 -98.26
CA SER A 230 -5.67 15.99 -96.95
C SER A 230 -4.57 16.40 -95.96
N ALA A 231 -4.86 17.48 -95.21
CA ALA A 231 -4.03 18.01 -94.12
C ALA A 231 -4.41 17.44 -92.74
N SER A 232 -5.24 16.39 -92.69
CA SER A 232 -5.63 15.73 -91.43
C SER A 232 -4.42 15.08 -90.74
N ASP A 233 -4.39 15.11 -89.41
CA ASP A 233 -3.27 14.59 -88.60
C ASP A 233 -3.15 13.07 -88.74
N GLU A 234 -4.28 12.38 -88.85
CA GLU A 234 -4.33 10.95 -89.17
C GLU A 234 -5.21 10.70 -90.39
N LYS A 235 -4.74 9.80 -91.26
CA LYS A 235 -5.45 9.36 -92.46
C LYS A 235 -5.47 7.84 -92.51
N MET A 236 -6.66 7.26 -92.64
CA MET A 236 -6.80 5.81 -92.67
C MET A 236 -7.85 5.31 -93.66
N ILE A 237 -7.54 4.17 -94.27
CA ILE A 237 -8.43 3.37 -95.09
C ILE A 237 -8.85 2.16 -94.25
N ILE A 238 -10.15 1.90 -94.13
CA ILE A 238 -10.68 0.67 -93.53
C ILE A 238 -11.26 -0.20 -94.64
N LEU A 239 -10.47 -1.16 -95.12
CA LEU A 239 -10.84 -2.12 -96.16
C LEU A 239 -11.60 -3.31 -95.55
N LEU A 240 -12.82 -3.57 -96.03
CA LEU A 240 -13.65 -4.70 -95.65
C LEU A 240 -13.85 -5.58 -96.88
N THR A 241 -13.30 -6.80 -96.90
CA THR A 241 -13.40 -7.70 -98.07
C THR A 241 -13.47 -9.18 -97.65
N ASP A 242 -14.24 -9.99 -98.39
CA ASP A 242 -14.32 -11.44 -98.18
C ASP A 242 -13.40 -12.27 -99.10
N GLY A 243 -12.47 -11.58 -99.75
CA GLY A 243 -11.26 -12.18 -100.25
C GLY A 243 -11.24 -12.51 -101.73
N ARG A 244 -10.02 -12.39 -102.27
CA ARG A 244 -9.58 -12.56 -103.66
C ARG A 244 -10.07 -11.46 -104.63
N PRO A 245 -9.15 -10.64 -105.17
CA PRO A 245 -9.49 -9.75 -106.27
C PRO A 245 -9.73 -10.56 -107.55
N THR A 246 -10.85 -10.36 -108.25
CA THR A 246 -11.18 -11.01 -109.53
C THR A 246 -11.15 -10.07 -110.73
N TYR A 247 -10.90 -8.78 -110.47
CA TYR A 247 -10.59 -7.75 -111.46
C TYR A 247 -9.40 -6.91 -111.00
N SER A 248 -8.61 -6.40 -111.95
CA SER A 248 -7.56 -5.42 -111.71
C SER A 248 -7.42 -4.44 -112.87
N TYR A 249 -6.79 -3.29 -112.66
CA TYR A 249 -6.23 -2.51 -113.76
C TYR A 249 -5.03 -3.26 -114.35
N ARG A 250 -4.65 -2.89 -115.57
CA ARG A 250 -3.47 -3.43 -116.23
C ARG A 250 -2.21 -2.88 -115.56
N VAL A 251 -1.26 -3.76 -115.27
CA VAL A 251 0.07 -3.42 -114.74
C VAL A 251 0.97 -3.00 -115.90
N GLU A 252 1.68 -1.89 -115.76
CA GLU A 252 2.64 -1.40 -116.77
C GLU A 252 4.09 -1.67 -116.34
N ARG A 253 4.37 -1.60 -115.04
CA ARG A 253 5.67 -1.95 -114.43
C ARG A 253 5.46 -2.67 -113.12
N ALA A 254 6.37 -3.59 -112.79
CA ALA A 254 6.34 -4.31 -111.53
C ALA A 254 7.70 -4.32 -110.83
N ILE A 255 7.73 -4.71 -109.56
CA ILE A 255 8.94 -4.93 -108.78
C ILE A 255 8.75 -6.16 -107.89
N GLN A 256 9.80 -6.94 -107.70
CA GLN A 256 9.79 -8.06 -106.76
C GLN A 256 10.53 -7.68 -105.48
N GLU A 257 9.83 -7.76 -104.35
CA GLU A 257 10.36 -7.42 -103.02
C GLU A 257 10.02 -8.55 -102.05
N ASN A 258 11.04 -9.05 -101.33
CA ASN A 258 10.88 -10.15 -100.36
C ASN A 258 10.11 -11.37 -100.91
N GLY A 259 10.31 -11.68 -102.19
CA GLY A 259 9.64 -12.80 -102.86
C GLY A 259 8.22 -12.52 -103.36
N THR A 260 7.64 -11.36 -103.08
CA THR A 260 6.32 -10.94 -103.57
C THR A 260 6.45 -9.97 -104.75
N LEU A 261 5.62 -10.17 -105.79
CA LEU A 261 5.57 -9.29 -106.95
C LEU A 261 4.51 -8.20 -106.77
N TYR A 262 4.90 -6.95 -106.93
CA TYR A 262 4.05 -5.77 -106.82
C TYR A 262 4.01 -5.01 -108.14
N GLY A 263 2.82 -4.70 -108.64
CA GLY A 263 2.65 -3.68 -109.66
C GLY A 263 3.03 -2.31 -109.10
N THR A 264 3.56 -1.44 -109.94
CA THR A 264 4.05 -0.12 -109.49
C THR A 264 3.49 1.02 -110.32
N ASP A 265 3.18 0.76 -111.59
CA ASP A 265 2.50 1.66 -112.51
C ASP A 265 1.31 0.94 -113.14
N PHE A 266 0.20 1.65 -113.35
CA PHE A 266 -1.07 1.08 -113.82
C PHE A 266 -1.73 1.94 -114.88
N THR A 267 -2.47 1.28 -115.78
CA THR A 267 -3.38 1.96 -116.70
C THR A 267 -4.77 2.08 -116.05
N TYR A 268 -5.05 3.22 -115.42
CA TYR A 268 -6.33 3.53 -114.77
C TYR A 268 -7.46 3.84 -115.77
N ASN A 269 -7.84 2.83 -116.56
CA ASN A 269 -8.95 2.94 -117.52
C ASN A 269 -10.02 1.86 -117.23
N PRO A 270 -11.22 2.24 -116.75
CA PRO A 270 -12.25 1.27 -116.38
C PRO A 270 -12.82 0.48 -117.58
N ARG A 271 -12.53 0.90 -118.82
CA ARG A 271 -12.87 0.14 -120.04
C ARG A 271 -11.89 -1.01 -120.29
N TYR A 272 -10.64 -0.88 -119.83
CA TYR A 272 -9.56 -1.85 -120.03
C TYR A 272 -9.09 -2.42 -118.68
N VAL A 273 -9.88 -3.35 -118.14
CA VAL A 273 -9.57 -4.06 -116.89
C VAL A 273 -9.21 -5.52 -117.20
N GLU A 274 -8.31 -6.06 -116.41
CA GLU A 274 -7.90 -7.46 -116.43
C GLU A 274 -8.75 -8.27 -115.45
N GLY A 275 -8.83 -9.59 -115.67
CA GLY A 275 -9.59 -10.51 -114.84
C GLY A 275 -10.86 -11.06 -115.50
N ARG A 276 -11.35 -12.19 -114.98
CA ARG A 276 -12.52 -12.93 -115.51
C ARG A 276 -13.74 -12.85 -114.59
N GLY A 277 -13.61 -12.22 -113.43
CA GLY A 277 -14.68 -12.05 -112.45
C GLY A 277 -14.94 -13.26 -111.54
N SER A 278 -14.56 -14.48 -111.95
CA SER A 278 -14.74 -15.72 -111.18
C SER A 278 -13.61 -16.03 -110.20
N ASP A 279 -12.36 -15.75 -110.60
CA ASP A 279 -11.13 -16.10 -109.90
C ASP A 279 -10.04 -15.03 -110.14
N GLU A 280 -8.88 -15.20 -109.50
CA GLU A 280 -7.76 -14.27 -109.53
C GLU A 280 -6.96 -14.27 -110.84
N ASN A 281 -7.18 -15.23 -111.75
CA ASN A 281 -6.38 -15.33 -112.97
C ASN A 281 -6.84 -14.31 -114.02
N ILE A 282 -5.87 -13.74 -114.74
CA ILE A 282 -6.17 -12.87 -115.87
C ILE A 282 -6.35 -13.67 -117.16
N SER A 283 -7.08 -13.10 -118.11
CA SER A 283 -7.47 -13.83 -119.31
C SER A 283 -6.32 -14.19 -120.23
N LYS A 284 -5.29 -13.34 -120.28
CA LYS A 284 -4.09 -13.52 -121.08
C LYS A 284 -2.91 -13.01 -120.26
N PRO A 285 -2.05 -13.89 -119.71
CA PRO A 285 -0.81 -13.47 -119.08
C PRO A 285 0.04 -12.57 -119.99
N TYR A 286 0.77 -11.63 -119.40
CA TYR A 286 1.63 -10.71 -120.13
C TYR A 286 2.85 -10.33 -119.30
N ASP A 287 3.96 -10.00 -119.97
CA ASP A 287 5.18 -9.53 -119.33
C ASP A 287 5.18 -8.01 -119.18
N VAL A 288 5.67 -7.54 -118.03
CA VAL A 288 5.93 -6.12 -117.74
C VAL A 288 7.40 -5.94 -117.36
N ARG A 289 7.95 -4.76 -117.59
CA ARG A 289 9.34 -4.48 -117.19
C ARG A 289 9.45 -4.28 -115.68
N ASP A 290 10.60 -4.64 -115.12
CA ASP A 290 10.94 -4.28 -113.75
C ASP A 290 11.09 -2.75 -113.60
N LYS A 291 10.61 -2.20 -112.50
CA LYS A 291 10.62 -0.75 -112.22
C LYS A 291 12.04 -0.18 -112.18
N ASN A 292 12.99 -0.92 -111.60
CA ASN A 292 14.35 -0.48 -111.33
C ASN A 292 15.37 -1.07 -112.32
N ASN A 293 15.04 -2.16 -113.01
CA ASN A 293 15.93 -2.80 -113.98
C ASN A 293 15.26 -3.02 -115.35
N GLN A 294 15.57 -2.17 -116.33
CA GLN A 294 14.95 -2.24 -117.66
C GLN A 294 15.24 -3.52 -118.45
N ASN A 295 16.24 -4.32 -118.04
CA ASN A 295 16.60 -5.59 -118.67
C ASN A 295 15.91 -6.80 -118.01
N GLN A 296 15.12 -6.59 -116.97
CA GLN A 296 14.36 -7.64 -116.28
C GLN A 296 12.87 -7.46 -116.58
N SER A 297 12.19 -8.58 -116.80
CA SER A 297 10.73 -8.63 -116.99
C SER A 297 10.09 -9.55 -115.97
N HIS A 298 8.86 -9.23 -115.61
CA HIS A 298 8.01 -10.02 -114.71
C HIS A 298 6.72 -10.40 -115.41
N GLU A 299 6.32 -11.65 -115.28
CA GLU A 299 5.07 -12.12 -115.87
C GLU A 299 3.89 -11.90 -114.93
N ILE A 300 2.84 -11.24 -115.44
CA ILE A 300 1.59 -11.02 -114.73
C ILE A 300 0.61 -12.11 -115.13
N ARG A 301 0.23 -12.97 -114.18
CA ARG A 301 -0.74 -14.06 -114.38
C ARG A 301 -2.03 -13.91 -113.58
N THR A 302 -2.01 -13.07 -112.54
CA THR A 302 -3.14 -12.87 -111.62
C THR A 302 -3.38 -11.39 -111.34
N THR A 303 -4.49 -11.08 -110.70
CA THR A 303 -4.90 -9.75 -110.22
C THR A 303 -4.16 -9.30 -108.96
N TRP A 304 -3.40 -10.20 -108.31
CA TRP A 304 -2.71 -9.94 -107.05
C TRP A 304 -1.58 -8.91 -107.16
N PRO A 305 -0.64 -8.98 -108.14
CA PRO A 305 0.39 -7.96 -108.29
C PRO A 305 -0.19 -6.56 -108.40
N ALA A 306 -1.30 -6.39 -109.11
CA ALA A 306 -1.94 -5.09 -109.25
C ALA A 306 -2.55 -4.59 -107.93
N THR A 307 -3.29 -5.45 -107.23
CA THR A 307 -3.96 -5.09 -105.98
C THR A 307 -2.95 -4.82 -104.84
N LEU A 308 -1.95 -5.69 -104.68
CA LEU A 308 -0.87 -5.50 -103.72
C LEU A 308 -0.03 -4.27 -104.06
N GLY A 309 0.18 -4.03 -105.35
CA GLY A 309 0.91 -2.87 -105.86
C GLY A 309 0.26 -1.55 -105.52
N GLU A 310 -1.06 -1.44 -105.67
CA GLU A 310 -1.82 -0.24 -105.26
C GLU A 310 -1.67 0.00 -103.75
N ALA A 311 -1.91 -1.02 -102.93
CA ALA A 311 -1.74 -0.91 -101.48
C ALA A 311 -0.32 -0.52 -101.06
N ARG A 312 0.69 -1.09 -101.74
CA ARG A 312 2.11 -0.74 -101.54
C ARG A 312 2.36 0.74 -101.91
N ASN A 313 1.85 1.21 -103.04
CA ASN A 313 2.03 2.59 -103.47
C ASN A 313 1.40 3.58 -102.49
N ILE A 314 0.21 3.27 -101.96
CA ILE A 314 -0.44 4.09 -100.92
C ILE A 314 0.47 4.17 -99.68
N LYS A 315 0.87 3.02 -99.12
CA LYS A 315 1.66 2.96 -97.88
C LYS A 315 3.05 3.58 -97.99
N ASN A 316 3.70 3.44 -99.15
CA ASN A 316 5.08 3.88 -99.31
C ASN A 316 5.21 5.34 -99.77
N ASN A 317 4.15 5.92 -100.37
CA ASN A 317 4.20 7.26 -100.95
C ASN A 317 3.25 8.26 -100.26
N SER A 318 2.61 7.86 -99.15
CA SER A 318 1.75 8.72 -98.34
C SER A 318 1.82 8.34 -96.86
N ASP A 319 1.25 9.17 -96.00
CA ASP A 319 1.04 8.91 -94.57
C ASP A 319 -0.31 8.21 -94.28
N ILE A 320 -0.91 7.60 -95.31
CA ILE A 320 -2.19 6.89 -95.19
C ILE A 320 -1.96 5.47 -94.66
N SER A 321 -2.62 5.13 -93.55
CA SER A 321 -2.64 3.76 -93.04
C SER A 321 -3.75 2.93 -93.69
N ILE A 322 -3.47 1.67 -94.03
CA ILE A 322 -4.49 0.73 -94.53
C ILE A 322 -4.78 -0.30 -93.44
N ARG A 323 -6.00 -0.30 -92.94
CA ARG A 323 -6.51 -1.31 -91.99
C ARG A 323 -7.42 -2.26 -92.76
N ALA A 324 -7.13 -3.55 -92.77
CA ALA A 324 -7.85 -4.51 -93.59
C ALA A 324 -8.50 -5.60 -92.73
N LEU A 325 -9.81 -5.80 -92.93
CA LEU A 325 -10.56 -6.91 -92.39
C LEU A 325 -10.80 -7.96 -93.48
N GLY A 326 -10.22 -9.13 -93.28
CA GLY A 326 -10.53 -10.32 -94.06
C GLY A 326 -11.77 -11.04 -93.51
N ILE A 327 -12.83 -11.15 -94.31
CA ILE A 327 -14.09 -11.77 -93.91
C ILE A 327 -14.19 -13.19 -94.49
N SER A 328 -14.09 -14.22 -93.65
CA SER A 328 -14.11 -15.63 -94.07
C SER A 328 -13.09 -15.94 -95.20
N ILE A 329 -11.91 -15.33 -95.15
CA ILE A 329 -10.84 -15.48 -96.15
C ILE A 329 -10.33 -16.93 -96.17
N ASP A 330 -10.14 -17.48 -97.36
CA ASP A 330 -9.42 -18.75 -97.54
C ASP A 330 -7.94 -18.57 -97.13
N SER A 331 -7.45 -19.47 -96.27
CA SER A 331 -6.07 -19.51 -95.75
C SER A 331 -4.98 -19.25 -96.79
N LYS A 332 -5.16 -19.70 -98.05
CA LYS A 332 -4.16 -19.48 -99.12
C LYS A 332 -3.97 -18.00 -99.50
N TYR A 333 -4.94 -17.14 -99.19
CA TYR A 333 -4.91 -15.70 -99.50
C TYR A 333 -4.55 -14.85 -98.29
N GLU A 334 -4.42 -15.42 -97.11
CA GLU A 334 -4.19 -14.67 -95.87
C GLU A 334 -2.87 -13.88 -95.91
N ALA A 335 -1.80 -14.48 -96.45
CA ALA A 335 -0.52 -13.79 -96.61
C ALA A 335 -0.63 -12.54 -97.50
N ASN A 336 -1.38 -12.62 -98.60
CA ASN A 336 -1.61 -11.46 -99.47
C ASN A 336 -2.48 -10.40 -98.77
N MET A 337 -3.48 -10.81 -97.99
CA MET A 337 -4.32 -9.89 -97.24
C MET A 337 -3.53 -9.12 -96.17
N ARG A 338 -2.59 -9.78 -95.47
CA ARG A 338 -1.64 -9.11 -94.57
C ARG A 338 -0.81 -8.05 -95.30
N LEU A 339 -0.36 -8.35 -96.52
CA LEU A 339 0.41 -7.42 -97.34
C LEU A 339 -0.41 -6.24 -97.89
N LEU A 340 -1.75 -6.33 -97.96
CA LEU A 340 -2.61 -5.19 -98.28
C LEU A 340 -2.64 -4.16 -97.16
N SER A 341 -2.72 -4.60 -95.90
CA SER A 341 -2.73 -3.70 -94.75
C SER A 341 -1.37 -3.07 -94.45
N SER A 342 -1.37 -1.96 -93.71
CA SER A 342 -0.18 -1.46 -93.01
C SER A 342 0.27 -2.48 -91.95
N PRO A 343 1.57 -2.57 -91.64
CA PRO A 343 2.09 -3.54 -90.67
C PRO A 343 1.29 -3.53 -89.36
N GLY A 344 0.83 -4.70 -88.91
CA GLY A 344 0.02 -4.86 -87.69
C GLY A 344 -1.47 -4.55 -87.82
N HIS A 345 -1.97 -4.12 -88.99
CA HIS A 345 -3.36 -3.68 -89.19
C HIS A 345 -4.22 -4.64 -90.05
N TYR A 346 -3.87 -5.92 -90.09
CA TYR A 346 -4.72 -6.96 -90.67
C TYR A 346 -5.39 -7.79 -89.58
N GLU A 347 -6.70 -7.92 -89.67
CA GLU A 347 -7.48 -8.85 -88.85
C GLU A 347 -8.33 -9.75 -89.76
N ALA A 348 -8.58 -10.98 -89.33
CA ALA A 348 -9.42 -11.94 -90.03
C ALA A 348 -10.56 -12.40 -89.12
N VAL A 349 -11.78 -12.45 -89.65
CA VAL A 349 -12.96 -12.91 -88.92
C VAL A 349 -13.67 -13.99 -89.72
N THR A 350 -14.15 -15.03 -89.04
CA THR A 350 -14.89 -16.12 -89.69
C THR A 350 -16.40 -15.98 -89.56
N SER A 351 -16.86 -15.09 -88.68
CA SER A 351 -18.28 -14.87 -88.37
C SER A 351 -18.74 -13.45 -88.74
N ALA A 352 -20.03 -13.32 -89.04
CA ALA A 352 -20.63 -12.04 -89.37
C ALA A 352 -20.62 -11.06 -88.18
N ALA A 353 -20.81 -11.55 -86.95
CA ALA A 353 -20.69 -10.75 -85.73
C ALA A 353 -19.27 -10.21 -85.50
N GLY A 354 -18.24 -10.97 -85.89
CA GLY A 354 -16.84 -10.52 -85.82
C GLY A 354 -16.56 -9.27 -86.67
N ILE A 355 -17.31 -9.06 -87.76
CA ILE A 355 -17.20 -7.86 -88.60
C ILE A 355 -17.56 -6.60 -87.82
N GLN A 356 -18.68 -6.66 -87.10
CA GLN A 356 -19.15 -5.54 -86.29
C GLN A 356 -18.20 -5.30 -85.11
N ALA A 357 -17.73 -6.37 -84.44
CA ALA A 357 -16.76 -6.24 -83.35
C ALA A 357 -15.45 -5.58 -83.80
N TYR A 358 -14.93 -5.94 -84.98
CA TYR A 358 -13.77 -5.27 -85.56
C TYR A 358 -14.04 -3.78 -85.82
N LEU A 359 -15.19 -3.44 -86.42
CA LEU A 359 -15.53 -2.05 -86.72
C LEU A 359 -15.71 -1.22 -85.44
N ASN A 360 -16.37 -1.77 -84.42
CA ASN A 360 -16.48 -1.14 -83.11
C ASN A 360 -15.08 -0.88 -82.50
N LYS A 361 -14.19 -1.87 -82.55
CA LYS A 361 -12.79 -1.69 -82.12
C LYS A 361 -12.07 -0.58 -82.91
N GLN A 362 -12.33 -0.44 -84.21
CA GLN A 362 -11.77 0.67 -84.99
C GLN A 362 -12.40 2.01 -84.58
N THR A 363 -13.69 2.06 -84.28
CA THR A 363 -14.36 3.24 -83.69
C THR A 363 -13.68 3.64 -82.39
N ASP A 364 -13.50 2.70 -81.47
CA ASP A 364 -12.87 2.94 -80.17
C ASP A 364 -11.45 3.46 -80.32
N ASN A 365 -10.65 2.87 -81.21
CA ASN A 365 -9.30 3.35 -81.53
C ASN A 365 -9.29 4.79 -82.06
N VAL A 366 -10.27 5.17 -82.89
CA VAL A 366 -10.38 6.54 -83.40
C VAL A 366 -10.76 7.48 -82.26
N ILE A 367 -11.75 7.13 -81.44
CA ILE A 367 -12.19 7.96 -80.31
C ILE A 367 -11.06 8.12 -79.28
N SER A 368 -10.39 7.04 -78.90
CA SER A 368 -9.29 7.06 -77.92
C SER A 368 -8.04 7.76 -78.45
N SER A 369 -7.86 7.86 -79.78
CA SER A 369 -6.82 8.70 -80.36
C SER A 369 -6.98 10.19 -79.99
N PHE A 370 -8.15 10.61 -79.50
CA PHE A 370 -8.39 11.95 -78.97
C PHE A 370 -8.31 12.03 -77.45
N SER A 371 -7.94 10.98 -76.70
CA SER A 371 -7.77 11.08 -75.24
C SER A 371 -6.59 11.99 -74.88
N THR A 372 -6.73 12.82 -73.83
CA THR A 372 -5.63 13.66 -73.34
C THR A 372 -4.65 12.90 -72.44
N VAL A 373 -5.12 11.86 -71.73
CA VAL A 373 -4.26 10.97 -70.96
C VAL A 373 -4.11 9.66 -71.74
N LYS A 374 -2.93 9.45 -72.31
CA LYS A 374 -2.55 8.23 -73.05
C LYS A 374 -1.28 7.63 -72.51
N ASN A 375 -1.27 6.31 -72.36
CA ASN A 375 -0.20 5.58 -71.70
C ASN A 375 0.18 6.24 -70.36
N GLY A 376 -0.83 6.67 -69.60
CA GLY A 376 -0.63 7.42 -68.38
C GLY A 376 -0.13 6.54 -67.24
N GLU A 377 0.81 7.07 -66.47
CA GLU A 377 1.41 6.45 -65.29
C GLU A 377 1.51 7.46 -64.15
N VAL A 378 1.15 7.05 -62.93
CA VAL A 378 1.31 7.84 -61.71
C VAL A 378 2.27 7.12 -60.77
N THR A 379 3.38 7.78 -60.42
CA THR A 379 4.31 7.29 -59.39
C THR A 379 4.00 7.95 -58.04
N ILE A 380 3.89 7.16 -56.99
CA ILE A 380 3.46 7.57 -55.64
C ILE A 380 4.52 7.10 -54.60
N PRO A 381 5.56 7.89 -54.34
CA PRO A 381 6.54 7.59 -53.30
C PRO A 381 5.89 7.68 -51.92
N LEU A 382 6.13 6.72 -51.02
CA LEU A 382 5.60 6.77 -49.65
C LEU A 382 6.30 7.86 -48.82
N GLY A 383 5.55 8.52 -47.93
CA GLY A 383 6.10 9.48 -46.98
C GLY A 383 6.92 8.81 -45.88
N GLU A 384 8.00 9.45 -45.43
CA GLU A 384 8.98 8.84 -44.52
C GLU A 384 8.38 8.37 -43.18
N GLN A 385 7.38 9.07 -42.64
CA GLN A 385 6.71 8.72 -41.38
C GLN A 385 5.50 7.81 -41.53
N TYR A 386 5.33 7.21 -42.71
CA TYR A 386 4.21 6.33 -43.01
C TYR A 386 4.68 4.92 -43.36
N GLU A 387 3.76 3.97 -43.21
CA GLU A 387 3.83 2.64 -43.80
C GLU A 387 2.50 2.31 -44.48
N TYR A 388 2.54 1.43 -45.49
CA TYR A 388 1.33 0.93 -46.12
C TYR A 388 0.60 -0.03 -45.17
N VAL A 389 -0.73 0.06 -45.12
CA VAL A 389 -1.55 -0.96 -44.45
C VAL A 389 -1.56 -2.20 -45.36
N ALA A 390 -1.30 -3.39 -44.80
CA ALA A 390 -1.08 -4.62 -45.59
C ALA A 390 -2.17 -4.89 -46.65
N LEU A 391 -1.69 -5.22 -47.84
CA LEU A 391 -2.39 -5.21 -49.14
C LEU A 391 -3.62 -6.12 -49.16
N GLY A 392 -4.80 -5.50 -49.15
CA GLY A 392 -6.10 -6.15 -49.33
C GLY A 392 -6.82 -5.72 -50.60
N GLU A 393 -6.91 -4.42 -50.89
CA GLU A 393 -7.64 -3.92 -52.08
C GLU A 393 -7.13 -2.51 -52.46
N GLU A 394 -6.03 -2.37 -53.23
CA GLU A 394 -5.92 -1.16 -54.04
C GLU A 394 -7.01 -1.22 -55.10
N THR A 395 -8.10 -0.50 -54.85
CA THR A 395 -9.22 -0.49 -55.78
C THR A 395 -9.01 0.62 -56.80
N VAL A 396 -9.01 0.22 -58.08
CA VAL A 396 -9.17 1.16 -59.19
C VAL A 396 -10.63 1.11 -59.62
N THR A 397 -11.32 2.23 -59.50
CA THR A 397 -12.74 2.35 -59.86
C THR A 397 -12.93 3.39 -60.94
N SER A 398 -13.85 3.13 -61.87
CA SER A 398 -14.34 4.14 -62.82
C SER A 398 -15.39 5.00 -62.13
N VAL A 399 -15.15 6.31 -62.04
CA VAL A 399 -16.02 7.26 -61.32
C VAL A 399 -16.50 8.42 -62.21
N GLY A 400 -16.03 8.50 -63.46
CA GLY A 400 -16.48 9.48 -64.43
C GLY A 400 -17.91 9.23 -64.92
N SER A 401 -18.52 10.23 -65.56
CA SER A 401 -19.84 10.05 -66.18
C SER A 401 -19.80 9.17 -67.43
N LYS A 402 -18.61 8.90 -67.98
CA LYS A 402 -18.36 7.81 -68.91
C LYS A 402 -17.54 6.71 -68.26
N GLU A 403 -17.98 5.48 -68.47
CA GLU A 403 -17.34 4.29 -67.94
C GLU A 403 -15.95 4.06 -68.58
N VAL A 404 -15.04 3.54 -67.78
CA VAL A 404 -13.69 3.13 -68.16
C VAL A 404 -13.54 1.65 -67.81
N ASP A 405 -13.08 0.86 -68.77
CA ASP A 405 -12.66 -0.52 -68.50
C ASP A 405 -11.37 -0.51 -67.67
N THR A 406 -11.48 -0.84 -66.39
CA THR A 406 -10.35 -0.85 -65.46
C THR A 406 -9.50 -2.11 -65.56
N TYR A 407 -9.87 -3.11 -66.38
CA TYR A 407 -9.18 -4.40 -66.47
C TYR A 407 -7.70 -4.27 -66.85
N ASN A 408 -7.35 -3.30 -67.69
CA ASN A 408 -5.98 -3.08 -68.16
C ASN A 408 -5.18 -2.11 -67.28
N ILE A 409 -5.82 -1.48 -66.28
CA ILE A 409 -5.17 -0.55 -65.37
C ILE A 409 -4.51 -1.35 -64.24
N ARG A 410 -3.23 -1.08 -63.99
CA ARG A 410 -2.42 -1.84 -63.03
C ARG A 410 -1.89 -0.95 -61.92
N VAL A 411 -1.95 -1.46 -60.70
CA VAL A 411 -1.25 -0.93 -59.54
C VAL A 411 -0.15 -1.92 -59.18
N SER A 412 1.07 -1.43 -59.01
CA SER A 412 2.22 -2.22 -58.61
C SER A 412 3.07 -1.47 -57.58
N GLY A 413 3.95 -2.17 -56.87
CA GLY A 413 4.73 -1.59 -55.76
C GLY A 413 4.21 -2.02 -54.39
N GLY A 414 4.42 -1.19 -53.37
CA GLY A 414 4.07 -1.50 -51.97
C GLY A 414 5.26 -1.99 -51.13
N ASN A 415 5.03 -2.33 -49.85
CA ASN A 415 6.09 -2.82 -48.94
C ASN A 415 7.35 -1.93 -48.85
N GLY A 416 7.17 -0.60 -48.86
CA GLY A 416 8.28 0.36 -48.73
C GLY A 416 8.91 0.79 -50.06
N VAL A 417 8.47 0.27 -51.21
CA VAL A 417 8.75 0.88 -52.53
C VAL A 417 7.58 1.72 -53.02
N PRO A 418 7.80 2.73 -53.88
CA PRO A 418 6.72 3.56 -54.44
C PRO A 418 5.62 2.74 -55.11
N LEU A 419 4.36 3.16 -54.95
CA LEU A 419 3.26 2.63 -55.77
C LEU A 419 3.33 3.24 -57.17
N VAL A 420 3.04 2.43 -58.19
CA VAL A 420 2.98 2.83 -59.59
C VAL A 420 1.63 2.42 -60.17
N TRP A 421 0.85 3.41 -60.60
CA TRP A 421 -0.48 3.27 -61.18
C TRP A 421 -0.42 3.54 -62.69
N SER A 422 -0.52 2.50 -63.51
CA SER A 422 -0.19 2.52 -64.95
C SER A 422 -1.32 2.01 -65.84
N GLY A 423 -1.24 2.31 -67.13
CA GLY A 423 -2.23 1.90 -68.13
C GLY A 423 -3.43 2.83 -68.23
N LEU A 424 -3.25 4.12 -67.87
CA LEU A 424 -4.32 5.11 -67.91
C LEU A 424 -4.57 5.60 -69.33
N GLU A 425 -5.76 5.31 -69.85
CA GLU A 425 -6.27 5.75 -71.16
C GLU A 425 -7.59 6.49 -70.95
N LEU A 426 -7.54 7.81 -70.79
CA LEU A 426 -8.70 8.60 -70.35
C LEU A 426 -9.02 9.75 -71.31
N GLY A 427 -10.19 9.64 -71.93
CA GLY A 427 -10.77 10.66 -72.78
C GLY A 427 -11.81 11.53 -72.07
N LYS A 428 -12.63 12.23 -72.85
CA LYS A 428 -13.67 13.13 -72.34
C LYS A 428 -14.66 12.43 -71.42
N ASP A 429 -14.80 13.00 -70.22
CA ASP A 429 -15.69 12.57 -69.13
C ASP A 429 -15.34 11.21 -68.50
N GLN A 430 -14.16 10.67 -68.82
CA GLN A 430 -13.63 9.45 -68.23
C GLN A 430 -12.72 9.79 -67.04
N GLU A 431 -13.00 9.16 -65.91
CA GLU A 431 -12.25 9.35 -64.68
C GLU A 431 -12.12 8.04 -63.93
N VAL A 432 -10.93 7.82 -63.40
CA VAL A 432 -10.63 6.70 -62.52
C VAL A 432 -10.11 7.19 -61.18
N GLN A 433 -10.43 6.44 -60.13
CA GLN A 433 -9.98 6.68 -58.76
C GLN A 433 -9.18 5.48 -58.25
N LEU A 434 -8.01 5.75 -57.70
CA LEU A 434 -7.21 4.81 -56.92
C LEU A 434 -7.43 5.08 -55.43
N HIS A 435 -7.75 4.04 -54.67
CA HIS A 435 -7.79 4.07 -53.20
C HIS A 435 -6.70 3.17 -52.62
N TYR A 436 -6.01 3.65 -51.59
CA TYR A 436 -5.10 2.88 -50.75
C TYR A 436 -5.05 3.45 -49.33
N GLN A 437 -4.45 2.71 -48.39
CA GLN A 437 -4.33 3.13 -46.99
C GLN A 437 -2.87 3.25 -46.54
N VAL A 438 -2.62 4.25 -45.70
CA VAL A 438 -1.34 4.44 -45.00
C VAL A 438 -1.57 4.66 -43.51
N ARG A 439 -0.58 4.32 -42.69
CA ARG A 439 -0.62 4.59 -41.25
C ARG A 439 0.67 5.23 -40.75
N LEU A 440 0.55 6.13 -39.76
CA LEU A 440 1.67 6.82 -39.14
C LEU A 440 2.51 5.88 -38.26
N LYS A 441 3.83 6.00 -38.35
CA LYS A 441 4.80 5.24 -37.53
C LYS A 441 5.09 5.94 -36.20
N THR A 442 4.05 6.17 -35.41
CA THR A 442 4.12 6.99 -34.17
C THR A 442 5.05 6.46 -33.08
N GLY A 443 5.43 5.17 -33.14
CA GLY A 443 6.32 4.57 -32.16
C GLY A 443 7.82 4.71 -32.46
N THR A 444 8.19 5.18 -33.65
CA THR A 444 9.61 5.36 -34.02
C THR A 444 10.26 6.48 -33.20
N ALA A 445 11.58 6.40 -32.99
CA ALA A 445 12.30 7.34 -32.12
C ALA A 445 12.40 8.76 -32.70
N ASP A 446 12.29 8.91 -34.03
CA ASP A 446 12.30 10.17 -34.76
C ASP A 446 10.91 10.80 -34.93
N PHE A 447 9.84 10.11 -34.50
CA PHE A 447 8.48 10.65 -34.57
C PHE A 447 8.27 11.79 -33.56
N VAL A 448 7.80 12.93 -34.07
CA VAL A 448 7.40 14.09 -33.28
C VAL A 448 5.88 14.29 -33.40
N PRO A 449 5.11 14.19 -32.29
CA PRO A 449 3.68 14.47 -32.26
C PRO A 449 3.35 15.93 -32.60
N ASN A 450 2.07 16.21 -32.89
CA ASN A 450 1.55 17.50 -33.31
C ASN A 450 2.19 18.10 -34.57
N LYS A 451 3.08 17.35 -35.24
CA LYS A 451 3.79 17.74 -36.46
C LYS A 451 3.16 17.11 -37.71
N TRP A 452 2.98 17.90 -38.75
CA TRP A 452 2.48 17.49 -40.06
C TRP A 452 3.55 16.75 -40.85
N TYR A 453 3.22 15.53 -41.27
CA TYR A 453 4.05 14.70 -42.14
C TYR A 453 3.35 14.48 -43.49
N PRO A 454 4.00 14.77 -44.62
CA PRO A 454 3.48 14.44 -45.94
C PRO A 454 3.29 12.92 -46.09
N MET A 455 2.12 12.50 -46.55
CA MET A 455 1.79 11.07 -46.72
C MET A 455 2.51 10.41 -47.90
N SER A 456 3.07 11.23 -48.80
CA SER A 456 3.83 10.78 -49.94
C SER A 456 4.95 11.75 -50.26
N GLY A 457 5.96 11.27 -50.98
CA GLY A 457 6.83 12.14 -51.75
C GLY A 457 6.09 12.75 -52.96
N GLU A 458 6.88 13.33 -53.85
CA GLU A 458 6.37 13.94 -55.08
C GLU A 458 5.58 12.93 -55.91
N THR A 459 4.26 13.17 -56.05
CA THR A 459 3.35 12.30 -56.79
C THR A 459 3.05 12.93 -58.15
N VAL A 460 3.34 12.21 -59.23
CA VAL A 460 3.39 12.77 -60.58
C VAL A 460 2.65 11.88 -61.57
N LEU A 461 1.79 12.46 -62.41
CA LEU A 461 1.24 11.85 -63.62
C LEU A 461 2.17 12.15 -64.81
N THR A 462 2.61 11.11 -65.49
CA THR A 462 3.28 11.17 -66.80
C THR A 462 2.44 10.46 -67.85
N ALA A 463 2.33 11.02 -69.05
CA ALA A 463 1.63 10.45 -70.20
C ALA A 463 2.32 10.93 -71.49
N GLU A 464 1.93 10.43 -72.67
CA GLU A 464 2.59 10.79 -73.95
C GLU A 464 2.79 12.30 -74.16
N GLU A 465 1.77 13.10 -73.85
CA GLU A 465 1.81 14.58 -73.96
C GLU A 465 1.83 15.30 -72.59
N ILE A 466 1.96 14.54 -71.49
CA ILE A 466 2.02 15.05 -70.11
C ILE A 466 3.40 14.72 -69.52
N SER A 467 4.28 15.72 -69.49
CA SER A 467 5.68 15.55 -69.07
C SER A 467 5.91 15.38 -67.56
N GLY A 468 4.87 15.52 -66.72
CA GLY A 468 4.97 15.35 -65.26
C GLY A 468 4.09 16.31 -64.46
N ALA A 469 2.78 16.10 -64.49
CA ALA A 469 1.81 16.92 -63.73
C ALA A 469 1.73 16.46 -62.26
N LYS A 470 1.77 17.39 -61.32
CA LYS A 470 1.91 17.09 -59.88
C LYS A 470 0.57 17.06 -59.16
N PHE A 471 0.38 16.04 -58.33
CA PHE A 471 -0.74 15.99 -57.40
C PHE A 471 -0.46 16.82 -56.13
N GLY A 472 -1.51 17.33 -55.51
CA GLY A 472 -1.45 17.90 -54.17
C GLY A 472 -1.19 16.80 -53.12
N ILE A 473 -0.22 17.00 -52.23
CA ILE A 473 0.18 15.96 -51.28
C ILE A 473 -0.51 16.22 -49.93
N PRO A 474 -1.33 15.29 -49.44
CA PRO A 474 -1.92 15.43 -48.11
C PRO A 474 -0.88 15.19 -47.02
N SER A 475 -1.12 15.75 -45.84
CA SER A 475 -0.28 15.55 -44.66
C SER A 475 -1.15 15.13 -43.47
N GLY A 476 -0.60 14.31 -42.59
CA GLY A 476 -1.25 13.90 -41.36
C GLY A 476 -0.36 14.09 -40.15
N LYS A 477 -0.96 14.06 -38.95
CA LYS A 477 -0.24 14.16 -37.67
C LYS A 477 -0.92 13.28 -36.62
N ALA A 478 -0.21 13.01 -35.54
CA ALA A 478 -0.79 12.38 -34.35
C ALA A 478 -0.70 13.35 -33.15
N PRO A 479 -1.68 13.35 -32.23
CA PRO A 479 -1.63 14.18 -31.04
C PRO A 479 -0.53 13.72 -30.08
N GLU A 480 0.00 14.68 -29.31
CA GLU A 480 0.94 14.39 -28.22
C GLU A 480 0.26 13.76 -27.02
N MET A 481 1.10 13.19 -26.17
CA MET A 481 0.80 12.74 -24.82
C MET A 481 1.82 13.34 -23.87
N THR A 482 1.47 13.47 -22.59
CA THR A 482 2.42 13.83 -21.54
C THR A 482 2.32 12.84 -20.39
N ILE A 483 3.39 12.72 -19.60
CA ILE A 483 3.41 11.99 -18.34
C ILE A 483 3.78 12.93 -17.20
N ASP A 484 2.91 13.01 -16.18
CA ASP A 484 3.18 13.78 -14.96
C ASP A 484 3.85 12.86 -13.95
N VAL A 485 5.05 13.22 -13.49
CA VAL A 485 5.77 12.46 -12.48
C VAL A 485 6.07 13.36 -11.29
N THR A 486 5.66 12.91 -10.11
CA THR A 486 5.93 13.57 -8.83
C THR A 486 6.82 12.69 -7.97
N LYS A 487 7.82 13.27 -7.31
CA LYS A 487 8.70 12.61 -6.38
C LYS A 487 8.41 13.10 -4.96
N GLU A 488 8.19 12.16 -4.06
CA GLU A 488 7.97 12.43 -2.63
C GLU A 488 9.11 11.79 -1.82
N TRP A 489 9.61 12.52 -0.82
CA TRP A 489 10.65 12.06 0.09
C TRP A 489 10.08 12.00 1.51
N LYS A 490 10.22 10.85 2.17
CA LYS A 490 9.82 10.66 3.56
C LYS A 490 11.03 10.24 4.37
N THR A 491 11.59 11.18 5.12
CA THR A 491 12.76 10.98 5.99
C THR A 491 12.36 11.08 7.46
N PHE A 492 13.09 10.38 8.32
CA PHE A 492 12.98 10.52 9.78
C PHE A 492 14.10 11.40 10.35
N SER A 493 15.13 11.69 9.56
CA SER A 493 16.28 12.49 9.96
C SER A 493 16.63 13.59 8.95
N GLN A 494 17.59 14.44 9.29
CA GLN A 494 18.13 15.48 8.39
C GLN A 494 19.08 14.85 7.35
N THR A 495 18.52 14.06 6.45
CA THR A 495 19.26 13.36 5.40
C THR A 495 19.42 14.27 4.18
N GLU A 496 20.65 14.38 3.66
CA GLU A 496 20.91 15.08 2.41
C GLU A 496 20.25 14.33 1.25
N LEU A 497 19.37 15.02 0.52
CA LEU A 497 18.68 14.46 -0.64
C LEU A 497 19.53 14.67 -1.90
N PRO A 498 19.46 13.77 -2.89
CA PRO A 498 20.17 13.94 -4.15
C PRO A 498 19.63 15.15 -4.93
N GLU A 499 20.46 15.79 -5.75
CA GLU A 499 20.03 16.93 -6.59
C GLU A 499 19.05 16.51 -7.70
N ASN A 500 19.12 15.25 -8.14
CA ASN A 500 18.27 14.68 -9.16
C ASN A 500 18.08 13.17 -8.98
N ILE A 501 17.01 12.63 -9.56
CA ILE A 501 16.76 11.20 -9.68
C ILE A 501 16.36 10.87 -11.12
N SER A 502 16.82 9.71 -11.59
CA SER A 502 16.46 9.17 -12.89
C SER A 502 15.46 8.03 -12.71
N PHE A 503 14.41 8.03 -13.52
CA PHE A 503 13.41 6.97 -13.56
C PHE A 503 13.22 6.46 -14.98
N LYS A 504 12.68 5.26 -15.12
CA LYS A 504 12.38 4.63 -16.40
C LYS A 504 10.89 4.55 -16.62
N VAL A 505 10.51 4.83 -17.85
CA VAL A 505 9.17 4.65 -18.39
C VAL A 505 9.21 3.49 -19.39
N ILE A 506 8.22 2.62 -19.29
CA ILE A 506 7.96 1.55 -20.24
C ILE A 506 6.64 1.80 -20.94
N ARG A 507 6.52 1.32 -22.18
CA ARG A 507 5.26 1.24 -22.89
C ARG A 507 5.16 -0.06 -23.67
N GLU A 508 3.94 -0.50 -23.94
CA GLU A 508 3.69 -1.61 -24.85
C GLU A 508 3.82 -1.15 -26.30
N VAL A 509 4.49 -1.95 -27.14
CA VAL A 509 4.81 -1.62 -28.53
C VAL A 509 4.02 -2.48 -29.50
N ALA A 510 3.69 -1.94 -30.67
CA ALA A 510 3.00 -2.67 -31.74
C ALA A 510 3.94 -3.21 -32.84
N GLY A 511 5.24 -2.96 -32.73
CA GLY A 511 6.25 -3.43 -33.68
C GLY A 511 7.67 -3.29 -33.14
N ASN A 512 8.61 -3.99 -33.77
CA ASN A 512 10.03 -4.03 -33.35
C ASN A 512 10.80 -2.73 -33.66
N ASP A 513 10.24 -1.87 -34.51
CA ASP A 513 10.76 -0.56 -34.89
C ASP A 513 10.39 0.54 -33.88
N GLU A 514 9.53 0.24 -32.90
CA GLU A 514 9.11 1.19 -31.88
C GLU A 514 10.03 1.15 -30.65
N TRP A 515 10.30 2.31 -30.04
CA TRP A 515 11.03 2.33 -28.77
C TRP A 515 10.13 1.83 -27.63
N GLN A 516 10.70 1.04 -26.71
CA GLN A 516 9.94 0.41 -25.61
C GLN A 516 10.20 1.04 -24.24
N THR A 517 11.43 1.51 -24.01
CA THR A 517 11.86 2.04 -22.72
C THR A 517 12.63 3.34 -22.90
N ALA A 518 12.29 4.35 -22.09
CA ALA A 518 12.98 5.63 -22.05
C ALA A 518 13.07 6.13 -20.61
N GLY A 519 14.04 6.98 -20.31
CA GLY A 519 14.27 7.56 -19.00
C GLY A 519 13.78 9.00 -18.89
N GLY A 520 13.37 9.39 -17.69
CA GLY A 520 13.15 10.78 -17.30
C GLY A 520 14.03 11.15 -16.10
N VAL A 521 14.28 12.45 -15.93
CA VAL A 521 15.04 12.99 -14.80
C VAL A 521 14.20 14.04 -14.10
N LEU A 522 14.01 13.87 -12.79
CA LEU A 522 13.44 14.88 -11.90
C LEU A 522 14.55 15.51 -11.08
N THR A 523 14.50 16.83 -10.90
CA THR A 523 15.49 17.57 -10.12
C THR A 523 14.85 18.26 -8.91
N ALA A 524 15.65 18.59 -7.91
CA ALA A 524 15.21 19.43 -6.80
C ALA A 524 14.77 20.84 -7.25
N GLY A 525 15.33 21.35 -8.35
CA GLY A 525 14.95 22.62 -8.96
C GLY A 525 13.56 22.60 -9.63
N ASP A 526 13.08 21.42 -10.02
CA ASP A 526 11.71 21.21 -10.51
C ASP A 526 10.70 21.05 -9.34
N GLU A 527 11.10 21.35 -8.10
CA GLU A 527 10.31 21.07 -6.88
C GLU A 527 9.83 19.61 -6.81
N TRP A 528 10.61 18.69 -7.38
CA TRP A 528 10.29 17.26 -7.47
C TRP A 528 8.99 16.93 -8.24
N GLN A 529 8.51 17.81 -9.10
CA GLN A 529 7.33 17.58 -9.92
C GLN A 529 7.51 18.11 -11.34
N ARG A 530 7.28 17.27 -12.35
CA ARG A 530 7.41 17.69 -13.75
C ARG A 530 6.45 16.92 -14.66
N THR A 531 5.95 17.63 -15.68
CA THR A 531 5.26 17.05 -16.83
C THR A 531 6.28 16.82 -17.95
N PHE A 532 6.35 15.60 -18.47
CA PHE A 532 7.25 15.21 -19.53
C PHE A 532 6.48 15.00 -20.83
N ASP A 533 6.81 15.79 -21.84
CA ASP A 533 6.43 15.64 -23.26
C ASP A 533 7.48 14.84 -24.05
N LYS A 534 8.69 14.73 -23.48
CA LYS A 534 9.82 13.95 -23.99
C LYS A 534 10.52 13.15 -22.90
N LEU A 535 11.13 12.03 -23.32
CA LEU A 535 11.98 11.17 -22.52
C LEU A 535 13.30 10.88 -23.26
N THR A 536 14.27 10.28 -22.59
CA THR A 536 15.62 10.00 -23.14
C THR A 536 15.87 8.50 -23.26
N LEU A 537 16.22 8.01 -24.45
CA LEU A 537 16.62 6.62 -24.65
C LEU A 537 18.00 6.32 -24.04
N ALA A 538 18.34 5.03 -23.93
CA ALA A 538 19.61 4.59 -23.34
C ALA A 538 20.86 5.08 -24.09
N ASP A 539 20.74 5.41 -25.38
CA ASP A 539 21.80 5.99 -26.22
C ASP A 539 21.86 7.52 -26.14
N GLY A 540 20.97 8.16 -25.38
CA GLY A 540 20.88 9.61 -25.20
C GLY A 540 19.95 10.32 -26.17
N GLN A 541 19.30 9.64 -27.12
CA GLN A 541 18.32 10.27 -28.02
C GLN A 541 17.05 10.68 -27.26
N GLU A 542 16.56 11.91 -27.48
CA GLU A 542 15.23 12.32 -26.99
C GLU A 542 14.13 11.73 -27.86
N VAL A 543 13.08 11.23 -27.22
CA VAL A 543 11.86 10.72 -27.86
C VAL A 543 10.64 11.46 -27.32
N ALA A 544 9.76 11.89 -28.21
CA ALA A 544 8.49 12.51 -27.84
C ALA A 544 7.40 11.47 -27.63
N LEU A 545 6.40 11.80 -26.81
CA LEU A 545 5.34 10.87 -26.44
C LEU A 545 4.12 11.05 -27.34
N ALA A 546 3.86 10.08 -28.21
CA ALA A 546 2.64 10.04 -29.04
C ALA A 546 1.46 9.49 -28.24
N LYS A 547 0.23 9.89 -28.61
CA LYS A 547 -0.99 9.35 -27.97
C LYS A 547 -1.23 7.86 -28.25
N TYR A 548 -1.07 7.42 -29.50
CA TYR A 548 -1.36 6.06 -29.93
C TYR A 548 -0.20 5.46 -30.71
N ASN A 549 -0.12 4.12 -30.73
CA ASN A 549 0.84 3.35 -31.51
C ASN A 549 0.46 3.25 -32.99
N LYS A 550 1.29 2.61 -33.81
CA LYS A 550 1.03 2.50 -35.26
C LYS A 550 -0.23 1.71 -35.65
N LEU A 551 -0.87 1.02 -34.69
CA LEU A 551 -2.16 0.34 -34.87
C LEU A 551 -3.35 1.20 -34.40
N GLY A 552 -3.12 2.45 -33.98
CA GLY A 552 -4.15 3.35 -33.48
C GLY A 552 -4.63 3.03 -32.06
N VAL A 553 -3.88 2.23 -31.30
CA VAL A 553 -4.16 1.93 -29.89
C VAL A 553 -3.41 2.91 -29.00
N ASP A 554 -4.10 3.56 -28.06
CA ASP A 554 -3.49 4.51 -27.13
C ASP A 554 -2.34 3.87 -26.36
N TYR A 555 -1.20 4.56 -26.29
CA TYR A 555 -0.06 4.13 -25.51
C TYR A 555 -0.35 4.23 -24.02
N ASN A 556 0.09 3.22 -23.27
CA ASN A 556 0.09 3.22 -21.82
C ASN A 556 1.52 3.42 -21.31
N TYR A 557 1.87 4.65 -20.92
CA TYR A 557 3.19 4.99 -20.40
C TYR A 557 3.24 4.74 -18.89
N GLN A 558 4.11 3.81 -18.48
CA GLN A 558 4.22 3.39 -17.08
C GLN A 558 5.60 3.70 -16.53
N VAL A 559 5.68 4.43 -15.42
CA VAL A 559 6.92 4.54 -14.65
C VAL A 559 7.16 3.19 -13.97
N SER A 560 8.25 2.52 -14.33
CA SER A 560 8.51 1.13 -13.91
C SER A 560 9.55 1.02 -12.81
N GLU A 561 10.59 1.85 -12.85
CA GLU A 561 11.71 1.80 -11.91
C GLU A 561 12.33 3.19 -11.72
N GLU A 562 12.91 3.41 -10.54
CA GLU A 562 13.81 4.51 -10.25
C GLU A 562 15.23 3.94 -10.16
N THR A 563 16.23 4.73 -10.53
CA THR A 563 17.61 4.42 -10.17
C THR A 563 17.72 4.37 -8.65
N ALA A 564 18.17 3.23 -8.11
CA ALA A 564 18.18 3.00 -6.67
C ALA A 564 18.89 4.14 -5.92
N VAL A 565 18.16 4.73 -4.97
CA VAL A 565 18.70 5.77 -4.09
C VAL A 565 19.16 5.09 -2.80
N GLU A 566 20.46 5.17 -2.53
CA GLU A 566 21.06 4.53 -1.36
C GLU A 566 20.40 5.04 -0.06
N GLY A 567 19.98 4.12 0.80
CA GLY A 567 19.32 4.45 2.07
C GLY A 567 17.82 4.71 2.00
N PHE A 568 17.19 4.46 0.85
CA PHE A 568 15.74 4.59 0.68
C PHE A 568 15.12 3.33 0.09
N ASN A 569 13.87 3.08 0.47
CA ASN A 569 12.96 2.18 -0.22
C ASN A 569 12.11 2.98 -1.21
N THR A 570 12.08 2.56 -2.47
CA THR A 570 11.27 3.20 -3.52
C THR A 570 9.95 2.47 -3.72
N LYS A 571 8.85 3.24 -3.75
CA LYS A 571 7.52 2.78 -4.15
C LYS A 571 7.01 3.65 -5.30
N ILE A 572 6.56 3.03 -6.38
CA ILE A 572 6.00 3.73 -7.55
C ILE A 572 4.49 3.47 -7.59
N GLU A 573 3.72 4.55 -7.73
CA GLU A 573 2.26 4.51 -7.67
C GLU A 573 1.64 5.21 -8.88
N HIS A 574 0.63 4.56 -9.47
CA HIS A 574 -0.18 5.13 -10.54
C HIS A 574 -1.33 5.94 -9.93
N LEU A 575 -1.40 7.23 -10.25
CA LEU A 575 -2.37 8.19 -9.68
C LEU A 575 -3.56 8.48 -10.60
N GLY A 576 -3.57 7.95 -11.83
CA GLY A 576 -4.55 8.24 -12.87
C GLY A 576 -3.88 8.39 -14.23
N GLU A 577 -4.64 8.76 -15.27
CA GLU A 577 -4.16 8.81 -16.66
C GLU A 577 -2.82 9.55 -16.80
N ASN A 578 -1.76 8.77 -17.09
CA ASN A 578 -0.38 9.24 -17.22
C ASN A 578 0.16 10.05 -16.04
N LYS A 579 -0.33 9.80 -14.81
CA LYS A 579 0.15 10.44 -13.58
C LYS A 579 0.78 9.42 -12.65
N TRP A 580 2.01 9.69 -12.22
CA TRP A 580 2.79 8.76 -11.42
C TRP A 580 3.44 9.46 -10.22
N ARG A 581 3.52 8.74 -9.10
CA ARG A 581 4.24 9.16 -7.91
C ARG A 581 5.37 8.18 -7.60
N ILE A 582 6.57 8.71 -7.41
CA ILE A 582 7.74 7.97 -6.92
C ILE A 582 7.97 8.39 -5.46
N LEU A 583 7.63 7.50 -4.53
CA LEU A 583 7.77 7.73 -3.10
C LEU A 583 9.03 7.03 -2.58
N ASN A 584 9.99 7.80 -2.04
CA ASN A 584 11.16 7.23 -1.36
C ASN A 584 11.01 7.42 0.13
N THR A 585 11.03 6.30 0.85
CA THR A 585 10.96 6.28 2.30
C THR A 585 12.33 5.87 2.83
N GLU A 586 12.89 6.67 3.74
CA GLU A 586 14.18 6.39 4.36
C GLU A 586 14.15 5.05 5.09
N LEU A 587 15.24 4.29 5.02
CA LEU A 587 15.39 3.02 5.72
C LEU A 587 15.65 3.28 7.21
N GLY A 588 14.79 2.72 8.06
CA GLY A 588 14.93 2.83 9.52
C GLY A 588 15.21 1.47 10.18
N LEU A 589 15.87 1.50 11.33
CA LEU A 589 16.00 0.34 12.22
C LEU A 589 15.61 0.71 13.65
N GLN A 590 14.81 -0.15 14.27
CA GLN A 590 14.55 -0.13 15.70
C GLN A 590 14.69 -1.53 16.30
N VAL A 591 14.83 -1.61 17.62
CA VAL A 591 14.99 -2.87 18.34
C VAL A 591 13.95 -2.97 19.43
N GLU A 592 13.24 -4.08 19.50
CA GLU A 592 12.35 -4.40 20.61
C GLU A 592 12.94 -5.53 21.46
N LYS A 593 12.91 -5.31 22.77
CA LYS A 593 13.28 -6.33 23.75
C LYS A 593 12.04 -6.81 24.47
N ARG A 594 11.83 -8.13 24.50
CA ARG A 594 10.65 -8.73 25.11
C ARG A 594 11.00 -9.84 26.10
N ALA A 595 10.10 -10.12 27.03
CA ALA A 595 10.20 -11.22 27.99
C ALA A 595 9.60 -12.50 27.41
N SER A 596 10.33 -13.62 27.51
CA SER A 596 9.77 -14.95 27.21
C SER A 596 9.17 -15.58 28.47
N PRO A 597 7.96 -16.19 28.41
CA PRO A 597 7.07 -16.29 27.25
C PRO A 597 6.03 -15.15 27.13
N SER A 598 5.95 -14.23 28.11
CA SER A 598 4.86 -13.26 28.24
C SER A 598 4.71 -12.19 27.14
N ASP A 599 5.71 -12.02 26.27
CA ASP A 599 5.78 -10.98 25.23
C ASP A 599 5.85 -9.53 25.75
N THR A 600 5.98 -9.36 27.07
CA THR A 600 6.06 -8.03 27.71
C THR A 600 7.33 -7.30 27.28
N LYS A 601 7.23 -6.02 26.89
CA LYS A 601 8.39 -5.17 26.55
C LYS A 601 9.28 -4.92 27.77
N LEU A 602 10.59 -5.03 27.57
CA LEU A 602 11.63 -4.89 28.60
C LEU A 602 12.53 -3.68 28.34
N ASP A 603 12.59 -2.75 29.28
CA ASP A 603 13.46 -1.58 29.19
C ASP A 603 14.88 -1.88 29.71
N GLY A 604 15.86 -1.07 29.31
CA GLY A 604 17.23 -1.13 29.84
C GLY A 604 18.19 -2.08 29.11
N ALA A 605 17.73 -2.77 28.06
CA ALA A 605 18.61 -3.49 27.14
C ALA A 605 19.35 -2.55 26.18
N GLU A 606 20.62 -2.84 25.92
CA GLU A 606 21.47 -2.09 24.98
C GLU A 606 22.02 -3.03 23.90
N PHE A 607 21.94 -2.58 22.66
CA PHE A 607 22.38 -3.30 21.47
C PHE A 607 23.50 -2.54 20.76
N LYS A 608 24.35 -3.30 20.08
CA LYS A 608 25.33 -2.81 19.11
C LYS A 608 24.87 -3.24 17.72
N LEU A 609 24.78 -2.31 16.79
CA LEU A 609 24.65 -2.59 15.36
C LEU A 609 26.04 -2.55 14.73
N VAL A 610 26.44 -3.65 14.13
CA VAL A 610 27.68 -3.77 13.35
C VAL A 610 27.37 -3.98 11.88
N LYS A 611 28.27 -3.53 11.00
CA LYS A 611 28.24 -3.81 9.56
C LYS A 611 29.34 -4.81 9.21
N TYR A 612 29.12 -5.62 8.19
CA TYR A 612 30.10 -6.56 7.65
C TYR A 612 30.40 -6.23 6.19
N SER A 613 31.66 -6.44 5.77
CA SER A 613 32.12 -6.21 4.39
C SER A 613 31.80 -7.36 3.42
N ASP A 614 31.58 -8.57 3.94
CA ASP A 614 31.51 -9.84 3.21
C ASP A 614 30.61 -10.84 3.95
N GLU A 615 29.33 -10.97 3.57
CA GLU A 615 28.36 -11.99 4.07
C GLU A 615 28.54 -12.43 5.53
N PHE A 616 28.60 -11.48 6.47
CA PHE A 616 28.76 -11.72 7.92
C PHE A 616 30.11 -12.33 8.37
N VAL A 617 31.16 -12.22 7.57
CA VAL A 617 32.50 -12.77 7.86
C VAL A 617 33.40 -11.75 8.55
N THR A 618 33.61 -10.57 7.95
CA THR A 618 34.53 -9.55 8.46
C THR A 618 33.73 -8.31 8.90
N GLU A 619 33.78 -8.00 10.20
CA GLU A 619 33.19 -6.76 10.75
C GLU A 619 33.92 -5.53 10.22
N ASP A 620 33.17 -4.52 9.79
CA ASP A 620 33.68 -3.20 9.47
C ASP A 620 33.95 -2.42 10.78
N PRO A 621 35.22 -2.19 11.16
CA PRO A 621 35.55 -1.54 12.41
C PRO A 621 35.15 -0.05 12.43
N SER A 622 34.84 0.54 11.26
CA SER A 622 34.45 1.95 11.14
C SER A 622 32.95 2.19 11.38
N PHE A 623 32.13 1.13 11.42
CA PHE A 623 30.70 1.21 11.65
C PHE A 623 30.30 0.49 12.94
N ASN A 624 29.87 1.27 13.94
CA ASN A 624 29.50 0.74 15.24
C ASN A 624 28.48 1.67 15.92
N GLU A 625 27.21 1.31 15.84
CA GLU A 625 26.11 2.14 16.33
C GLU A 625 25.48 1.53 17.58
N LYS A 626 25.19 2.37 18.57
CA LYS A 626 24.56 1.94 19.82
C LYS A 626 23.06 2.18 19.77
N LEU A 627 22.29 1.15 20.08
CA LEU A 627 20.83 1.19 20.09
C LEU A 627 20.30 0.83 21.48
N VAL A 628 19.23 1.51 21.91
CA VAL A 628 18.52 1.19 23.15
C VAL A 628 17.21 0.52 22.78
N ALA A 629 16.96 -0.67 23.31
CA ALA A 629 15.76 -1.40 22.97
C ALA A 629 14.50 -0.71 23.50
N ASN A 630 13.40 -0.85 22.76
CA ASN A 630 12.11 -0.21 23.04
C ASN A 630 12.17 1.33 23.11
N SER A 631 13.25 1.96 22.65
CA SER A 631 13.31 3.41 22.45
C SER A 631 12.34 3.84 21.35
N LYS A 632 11.96 5.13 21.37
CA LYS A 632 11.26 5.78 20.27
C LYS A 632 12.21 6.20 19.14
N ASP A 633 13.52 6.18 19.40
CA ASP A 633 14.54 6.58 18.43
C ASP A 633 14.64 5.53 17.31
N ILE A 634 14.65 6.01 16.07
CA ILE A 634 14.82 5.19 14.88
C ILE A 634 16.22 5.48 14.34
N MET A 635 17.02 4.43 14.16
CA MET A 635 18.31 4.55 13.49
C MET A 635 18.07 4.76 12.00
N SER A 636 18.64 5.84 11.45
CA SER A 636 18.60 6.18 10.02
C SER A 636 19.96 6.00 9.35
N GLY A 637 20.10 6.40 8.08
CA GLY A 637 21.38 6.34 7.36
C GLY A 637 21.86 4.93 7.02
N LEU A 638 20.97 3.93 7.05
CA LEU A 638 21.28 2.55 6.73
C LEU A 638 21.51 2.39 5.22
N LYS A 639 22.68 1.87 4.85
CA LYS A 639 23.08 1.68 3.44
C LYS A 639 23.07 0.21 3.05
N ASN A 640 23.21 -0.09 1.76
CA ASN A 640 23.38 -1.48 1.32
C ASN A 640 24.56 -2.16 2.05
N GLY A 641 24.37 -3.42 2.41
CA GLY A 641 25.36 -4.21 3.15
C GLY A 641 24.75 -5.19 4.15
N HIS A 642 25.61 -5.90 4.88
CA HIS A 642 25.24 -6.92 5.86
C HIS A 642 25.41 -6.37 7.28
N TYR A 643 24.45 -6.62 8.17
CA TYR A 643 24.38 -6.06 9.51
C TYR A 643 24.04 -7.11 10.57
N ALA A 644 24.55 -6.93 11.79
CA ALA A 644 24.12 -7.71 12.94
C ALA A 644 23.79 -6.82 14.15
N LEU A 645 22.67 -7.15 14.80
CA LEU A 645 22.25 -6.62 16.08
C LEU A 645 22.74 -7.56 17.18
N ILE A 646 23.65 -7.08 18.01
CA ILE A 646 24.26 -7.83 19.10
C ILE A 646 23.77 -7.24 20.42
N GLU A 647 23.15 -8.05 21.28
CA GLU A 647 22.81 -7.62 22.65
C GLU A 647 24.11 -7.46 23.45
N THR A 648 24.38 -6.24 23.90
CA THR A 648 25.58 -5.93 24.70
C THR A 648 25.27 -5.87 26.19
N LYS A 649 24.00 -5.63 26.54
CA LYS A 649 23.50 -5.58 27.91
C LYS A 649 22.05 -6.02 27.94
N ALA A 650 21.77 -7.07 28.71
CA ALA A 650 20.40 -7.51 28.98
C ALA A 650 19.68 -6.56 29.96
N PRO A 651 18.34 -6.51 29.93
CA PRO A 651 17.55 -5.88 30.98
C PRO A 651 17.92 -6.45 32.35
N THR A 652 17.88 -5.62 33.40
CA THR A 652 18.20 -6.10 34.74
C THR A 652 17.21 -7.20 35.15
N GLY A 653 17.71 -8.26 35.77
CA GLY A 653 16.92 -9.44 36.16
C GLY A 653 16.83 -10.54 35.09
N TYR A 654 17.18 -10.23 33.83
CA TYR A 654 17.09 -11.16 32.71
C TYR A 654 18.45 -11.76 32.31
N GLN A 655 18.42 -12.93 31.68
CA GLN A 655 19.59 -13.57 31.08
C GLN A 655 19.91 -12.88 29.74
N ALA A 656 21.19 -12.63 29.46
CA ALA A 656 21.61 -12.11 28.16
C ALA A 656 21.66 -13.24 27.14
N GLU A 657 21.17 -12.96 25.93
CA GLU A 657 21.16 -13.92 24.84
C GLU A 657 22.28 -13.59 23.85
N PRO A 658 23.32 -14.44 23.73
CA PRO A 658 24.53 -14.10 22.98
C PRO A 658 24.35 -14.09 21.46
N ASN A 659 23.25 -14.64 20.94
CA ASN A 659 23.03 -14.78 19.51
C ASN A 659 22.61 -13.45 18.87
N ALA A 660 23.39 -12.99 17.89
CA ALA A 660 23.07 -11.79 17.13
C ALA A 660 21.89 -12.02 16.17
N LEU A 661 21.07 -11.00 15.95
CA LEU A 661 20.10 -11.00 14.84
C LEU A 661 20.79 -10.41 13.62
N LYS A 662 20.82 -11.14 12.50
CA LYS A 662 21.51 -10.73 11.29
C LYS A 662 20.54 -10.42 10.16
N PHE A 663 20.81 -9.36 9.41
CA PHE A 663 20.04 -8.96 8.24
C PHE A 663 20.95 -8.31 7.20
N SER A 664 20.47 -8.15 5.97
CA SER A 664 21.16 -7.39 4.94
C SER A 664 20.21 -6.42 4.24
N ILE A 665 20.79 -5.42 3.58
CA ILE A 665 20.07 -4.42 2.80
C ILE A 665 20.55 -4.50 1.36
N LYS A 666 19.61 -4.68 0.44
CA LYS A 666 19.84 -4.69 -1.01
C LYS A 666 18.68 -4.00 -1.71
N ASP A 667 19.00 -3.11 -2.65
CA ASP A 667 18.02 -2.40 -3.49
C ASP A 667 16.87 -1.75 -2.68
N GLY A 668 17.21 -1.17 -1.52
CA GLY A 668 16.23 -0.50 -0.64
C GLY A 668 15.33 -1.45 0.15
N LYS A 669 15.64 -2.75 0.21
CA LYS A 669 14.86 -3.78 0.92
C LYS A 669 15.71 -4.53 1.95
N PHE A 670 15.04 -5.07 2.97
CA PHE A 670 15.68 -5.85 4.03
C PHE A 670 15.57 -7.36 3.77
N PHE A 671 16.65 -8.09 4.05
CA PHE A 671 16.74 -9.53 3.88
C PHE A 671 17.26 -10.19 5.16
N ASP A 672 16.78 -11.38 5.49
CA ASP A 672 17.26 -12.16 6.65
C ASP A 672 18.66 -12.77 6.39
N GLU A 673 19.19 -13.50 7.38
CA GLU A 673 20.48 -14.20 7.25
C GLU A 673 20.48 -15.26 6.14
N ALA A 674 19.32 -15.83 5.82
CA ALA A 674 19.13 -16.81 4.75
C ALA A 674 18.88 -16.14 3.38
N ASN A 675 19.01 -14.82 3.29
CA ASN A 675 18.80 -14.01 2.09
C ASN A 675 17.36 -14.03 1.54
N ASN A 676 16.37 -14.26 2.42
CA ASN A 676 14.95 -14.08 2.08
C ASN A 676 14.54 -12.63 2.37
N GLU A 677 13.75 -12.03 1.49
CA GLU A 677 13.20 -10.69 1.72
C GLU A 677 12.30 -10.71 2.96
N ILE A 678 12.57 -9.82 3.91
CA ILE A 678 11.76 -9.67 5.13
C ILE A 678 10.53 -8.86 4.75
N THR A 679 9.41 -9.54 4.53
CA THR A 679 8.11 -8.90 4.22
C THR A 679 7.11 -9.01 5.37
N ALA A 680 7.43 -9.77 6.43
CA ALA A 680 6.55 -9.96 7.58
C ALA A 680 6.29 -8.61 8.27
N THR A 681 5.02 -8.33 8.61
CA THR A 681 4.64 -7.10 9.33
C THR A 681 4.44 -7.31 10.83
N ASN A 682 4.61 -8.54 11.29
CA ASN A 682 4.56 -8.97 12.68
C ASN A 682 5.42 -10.23 12.85
N LEU A 683 5.72 -10.59 14.11
CA LEU A 683 6.34 -11.85 14.48
C LEU A 683 5.40 -12.63 15.41
N GLU A 684 5.51 -13.96 15.39
CA GLU A 684 4.84 -14.81 16.36
C GLU A 684 5.44 -14.58 17.76
N SER A 685 4.58 -14.60 18.78
CA SER A 685 5.00 -14.41 20.17
C SER A 685 6.02 -15.47 20.58
N GLY A 686 7.12 -15.03 21.20
CA GLY A 686 8.20 -15.88 21.70
C GLY A 686 9.30 -16.20 20.67
N GLN A 687 9.26 -15.62 19.47
CA GLN A 687 10.28 -15.84 18.43
C GLN A 687 11.19 -14.63 18.20
N ASP A 688 12.49 -14.86 18.30
CA ASP A 688 13.50 -13.92 17.82
C ASP A 688 13.40 -13.74 16.30
N GLY A 689 13.55 -12.51 15.80
CA GLY A 689 13.53 -12.28 14.36
C GLY A 689 13.33 -10.82 13.98
N PHE A 690 12.84 -10.62 12.75
CA PHE A 690 12.58 -9.30 12.20
C PHE A 690 11.18 -9.18 11.62
N TYR A 691 10.60 -7.99 11.71
CA TYR A 691 9.42 -7.61 10.94
C TYR A 691 9.51 -6.14 10.50
N LEU A 692 8.77 -5.79 9.44
CA LEU A 692 8.62 -4.44 8.94
C LEU A 692 7.46 -3.73 9.66
N ASN A 693 7.78 -2.61 10.31
CA ASN A 693 6.77 -1.74 10.89
C ASN A 693 6.32 -0.71 9.84
N LEU A 694 5.15 -0.97 9.25
CA LEU A 694 4.50 -0.12 8.23
C LEU A 694 3.39 0.76 8.84
N SER A 695 3.45 1.07 10.14
CA SER A 695 2.34 1.66 10.92
C SER A 695 1.80 3.01 10.41
N ASN A 696 2.46 3.66 9.46
CA ASN A 696 1.92 4.72 8.62
C ASN A 696 2.54 4.56 7.22
N ASP A 697 1.88 5.02 6.15
CA ASP A 697 2.36 5.02 4.73
C ASP A 697 3.69 5.77 4.50
N SER A 698 4.39 6.12 5.58
CA SER A 698 5.54 6.99 5.68
C SER A 698 6.76 6.34 6.31
N ALA A 699 6.72 5.05 6.64
CA ALA A 699 7.80 4.41 7.37
C ALA A 699 8.18 3.02 6.85
N TYR A 700 9.44 2.86 6.42
CA TYR A 700 10.03 1.58 6.03
C TYR A 700 11.07 1.17 7.09
N ILE A 701 10.56 0.78 8.26
CA ILE A 701 11.38 0.53 9.46
C ILE A 701 11.46 -0.98 9.71
N LEU A 702 12.68 -1.50 9.73
CA LEU A 702 12.96 -2.85 10.22
C LEU A 702 12.93 -2.85 11.76
N THR A 703 12.20 -3.79 12.34
CA THR A 703 12.16 -4.01 13.80
C THR A 703 12.79 -5.34 14.12
N GLY A 704 13.95 -5.33 14.79
CA GLY A 704 14.55 -6.54 15.35
C GLY A 704 13.94 -6.85 16.71
N VAL A 705 13.34 -8.03 16.87
CA VAL A 705 12.77 -8.47 18.15
C VAL A 705 13.66 -9.53 18.77
N LYS A 706 14.04 -9.32 20.03
CA LYS A 706 14.84 -10.25 20.81
C LYS A 706 14.17 -10.58 22.13
N TYR A 707 14.03 -11.85 22.47
CA TYR A 707 13.48 -12.34 23.74
C TYR A 707 14.58 -12.64 24.76
N ASN A 708 14.34 -12.37 26.05
CA ASN A 708 15.21 -12.84 27.14
C ASN A 708 14.36 -13.58 28.16
N THR A 709 15.00 -14.54 28.82
CA THR A 709 14.40 -15.33 29.89
C THR A 709 14.73 -14.70 31.25
N LEU A 710 13.73 -14.64 32.13
CA LEU A 710 13.89 -14.12 33.50
C LEU A 710 14.78 -15.07 34.33
N LYS A 711 15.77 -14.55 35.07
CA LYS A 711 16.57 -15.40 35.98
C LYS A 711 15.71 -15.84 37.18
N PRO A 712 16.02 -16.99 37.82
CA PRO A 712 15.29 -17.44 39.00
C PRO A 712 15.39 -16.46 40.19
N PHE A 713 14.36 -16.44 41.03
CA PHE A 713 14.26 -15.65 42.26
C PHE A 713 14.84 -16.37 43.48
N GLU A 714 15.33 -15.55 44.43
CA GLU A 714 15.70 -15.93 45.79
C GLU A 714 14.78 -15.23 46.79
N LEU A 715 14.06 -15.98 47.61
CA LEU A 715 13.29 -15.47 48.75
C LEU A 715 14.14 -15.55 50.02
N ASN A 716 14.38 -14.39 50.63
CA ASN A 716 14.97 -14.20 51.94
C ASN A 716 13.85 -13.98 52.96
N LEU A 717 13.85 -14.73 54.06
CA LEU A 717 12.84 -14.62 55.11
C LEU A 717 13.50 -14.32 56.46
N THR A 718 13.01 -13.28 57.14
CA THR A 718 13.44 -12.89 58.49
C THR A 718 12.29 -13.03 59.48
N LYS A 719 12.52 -13.74 60.58
CA LYS A 719 11.54 -13.91 61.66
C LYS A 719 11.78 -12.88 62.77
N THR A 720 10.77 -12.11 63.16
CA THR A 720 10.88 -11.15 64.29
C THR A 720 9.72 -11.26 65.29
N ASP A 721 9.89 -10.65 66.47
CA ASP A 721 8.80 -10.29 67.38
C ASP A 721 8.13 -8.97 66.95
N THR A 722 7.07 -8.57 67.66
CA THR A 722 6.31 -7.32 67.43
C THR A 722 7.11 -6.05 67.74
N LYS A 723 8.31 -6.15 68.31
CA LYS A 723 9.25 -5.04 68.55
C LYS A 723 10.40 -5.05 67.53
N GLY A 724 10.39 -6.01 66.62
CA GLY A 724 11.34 -6.17 65.55
C GLY A 724 12.65 -6.87 65.91
N LYS A 725 12.75 -7.48 67.09
CA LYS A 725 13.88 -8.34 67.45
C LYS A 725 13.77 -9.66 66.70
N GLN A 726 14.90 -10.18 66.18
CA GLN A 726 14.92 -11.47 65.50
C GLN A 726 14.64 -12.64 66.47
N LEU A 727 13.88 -13.63 65.98
CA LEU A 727 13.49 -14.82 66.74
C LEU A 727 14.11 -16.08 66.14
N SER A 728 14.64 -16.94 67.01
CA SER A 728 15.09 -18.30 66.68
C SER A 728 14.05 -19.34 67.10
N GLY A 729 14.07 -20.52 66.48
CA GLY A 729 13.18 -21.64 66.78
C GLY A 729 11.92 -21.75 65.90
N ALA A 730 11.69 -20.82 64.97
CA ALA A 730 10.61 -20.92 63.98
C ALA A 730 10.97 -21.89 62.84
N GLU A 731 9.99 -22.63 62.34
CA GLU A 731 10.15 -23.57 61.20
C GLU A 731 9.19 -23.17 60.07
N PHE A 732 9.69 -23.17 58.83
CA PHE A 732 8.94 -22.76 57.63
C PHE A 732 9.06 -23.78 56.50
N GLU A 733 7.94 -23.96 55.80
CA GLU A 733 7.84 -24.77 54.59
C GLU A 733 7.37 -23.90 53.42
N LEU A 734 8.04 -24.01 52.27
CA LEU A 734 7.62 -23.39 51.01
C LEU A 734 7.22 -24.48 50.01
N VAL A 735 5.98 -24.43 49.54
CA VAL A 735 5.44 -25.32 48.50
C VAL A 735 5.02 -24.54 47.26
N ASN A 736 5.03 -25.18 46.10
CA ASN A 736 4.51 -24.59 44.85
C ASN A 736 3.00 -24.86 44.69
N ALA A 737 2.41 -24.35 43.60
CA ALA A 737 1.00 -24.56 43.24
C ALA A 737 0.57 -26.05 43.15
N LYS A 738 1.51 -26.96 42.84
CA LYS A 738 1.25 -28.42 42.75
C LYS A 738 1.26 -29.10 44.13
N GLY A 739 1.55 -28.36 45.20
CA GLY A 739 1.75 -28.90 46.55
C GLY A 739 3.10 -29.58 46.74
N GLU A 740 4.04 -29.43 45.80
CA GLU A 740 5.39 -29.98 45.93
C GLU A 740 6.21 -29.08 46.86
N GLN A 741 6.89 -29.70 47.83
CA GLN A 741 7.78 -29.02 48.73
C GLN A 741 9.03 -28.54 47.98
N ILE A 742 9.18 -27.22 47.86
CA ILE A 742 10.37 -26.59 47.27
C ILE A 742 11.51 -26.62 48.28
N LYS A 743 11.23 -26.27 49.54
CA LYS A 743 12.22 -26.29 50.62
C LYS A 743 11.58 -26.20 51.99
N PHE A 744 12.25 -26.77 52.99
CA PHE A 744 12.00 -26.54 54.42
C PHE A 744 13.21 -25.84 55.05
N GLU A 745 12.96 -24.84 55.88
CA GLU A 745 13.99 -24.03 56.53
C GLU A 745 13.59 -23.70 57.97
N TYR A 746 14.57 -23.61 58.87
CA TYR A 746 14.33 -23.29 60.28
C TYR A 746 15.30 -22.21 60.78
N ALA A 747 14.77 -21.29 61.59
CA ALA A 747 15.53 -20.20 62.19
C ALA A 747 16.28 -20.71 63.43
N ASN A 748 17.58 -20.43 63.50
CA ASN A 748 18.41 -20.72 64.67
C ASN A 748 19.35 -19.55 64.97
N ASP A 749 20.05 -19.58 66.10
CA ASP A 749 20.88 -18.46 66.55
C ASP A 749 22.04 -18.13 65.58
N ALA A 750 22.43 -19.06 64.70
CA ALA A 750 23.43 -18.85 63.64
C ALA A 750 22.82 -18.45 62.28
N LYS A 751 21.51 -18.61 62.09
CA LYS A 751 20.81 -18.44 60.81
C LYS A 751 19.68 -17.43 60.95
N THR A 752 20.06 -16.16 60.87
CA THR A 752 19.18 -14.99 61.08
C THR A 752 18.33 -14.61 59.87
N LYS A 753 18.64 -15.15 58.68
CA LYS A 753 17.83 -15.06 57.45
C LYS A 753 17.71 -16.44 56.78
N LEU A 754 16.49 -16.87 56.49
CA LEU A 754 16.19 -18.10 55.75
C LEU A 754 16.20 -17.82 54.25
N LYS A 755 16.69 -18.76 53.43
CA LYS A 755 16.87 -18.56 51.99
C LYS A 755 16.22 -19.67 51.17
N PHE A 756 15.41 -19.27 50.20
CA PHE A 756 14.73 -20.15 49.25
C PHE A 756 15.12 -19.72 47.82
N SER A 757 16.02 -20.46 47.18
CA SER A 757 16.57 -20.12 45.86
C SER A 757 15.92 -20.94 44.76
N GLY A 758 15.99 -20.46 43.51
CA GLY A 758 15.51 -21.20 42.34
C GLY A 758 14.01 -21.07 42.09
N LEU A 759 13.38 -20.01 42.61
CA LEU A 759 11.96 -19.76 42.40
C LEU A 759 11.74 -19.21 40.98
N THR A 760 10.83 -19.79 40.21
CA THR A 760 10.46 -19.31 38.87
C THR A 760 9.11 -18.60 38.95
N PRO A 761 8.63 -17.95 37.88
CA PRO A 761 7.24 -17.51 37.83
C PRO A 761 6.26 -18.65 38.18
N GLY A 762 5.26 -18.37 39.01
CA GLY A 762 4.33 -19.36 39.56
C GLY A 762 3.79 -18.99 40.95
N GLU A 763 2.86 -19.79 41.44
CA GLU A 763 2.23 -19.60 42.76
C GLU A 763 2.97 -20.41 43.83
N TYR A 764 3.11 -19.81 45.02
CA TYR A 764 3.83 -20.34 46.16
C TYR A 764 3.04 -20.16 47.44
N THR A 765 3.14 -21.14 48.34
CA THR A 765 2.57 -21.10 49.69
C THR A 765 3.67 -21.30 50.72
N LEU A 766 3.82 -20.34 51.63
CA LEU A 766 4.77 -20.34 52.74
C LEU A 766 4.03 -20.54 54.06
N THR A 767 4.35 -21.61 54.79
CA THR A 767 3.66 -22.01 56.04
C THR A 767 4.64 -21.97 57.21
N GLU A 768 4.28 -21.31 58.32
CA GLU A 768 4.99 -21.49 59.60
C GLU A 768 4.48 -22.78 60.24
N THR A 769 5.32 -23.80 60.30
CA THR A 769 4.95 -25.11 60.87
C THR A 769 5.17 -25.17 62.38
N LYS A 770 5.98 -24.25 62.91
CA LYS A 770 6.29 -24.13 64.34
C LYS A 770 6.68 -22.71 64.70
N ALA A 771 6.06 -22.17 65.76
CA ALA A 771 6.42 -20.87 66.30
C ALA A 771 7.63 -20.94 67.25
N PRO A 772 8.37 -19.82 67.39
CA PRO A 772 9.32 -19.64 68.48
C PRO A 772 8.67 -19.87 69.85
N ALA A 773 9.47 -20.33 70.83
CA ALA A 773 9.01 -20.52 72.20
C ALA A 773 8.39 -19.23 72.79
N ASP A 774 7.36 -19.37 73.64
CA ASP A 774 6.59 -18.28 74.24
C ASP A 774 5.85 -17.37 73.21
N HIS A 775 5.68 -17.79 71.95
CA HIS A 775 4.97 -17.02 70.91
C HIS A 775 3.83 -17.81 70.25
N LYS A 776 2.85 -17.09 69.69
CA LYS A 776 1.72 -17.66 68.93
C LYS A 776 2.18 -18.11 67.55
N LEU A 777 1.72 -19.30 67.13
CA LEU A 777 1.83 -19.80 65.76
C LEU A 777 0.95 -18.98 64.82
N LEU A 778 1.45 -18.67 63.63
CA LEU A 778 0.64 -18.03 62.60
C LEU A 778 -0.56 -18.90 62.23
N THR A 779 -1.73 -18.29 62.19
CA THR A 779 -3.00 -18.99 61.99
C THR A 779 -3.28 -19.35 60.53
N ALA A 780 -2.56 -18.76 59.58
CA ALA A 780 -2.77 -18.99 58.15
C ALA A 780 -1.45 -18.97 57.36
N PRO A 781 -1.31 -19.83 56.33
CA PRO A 781 -0.16 -19.79 55.43
C PRO A 781 -0.22 -18.56 54.51
N LEU A 782 0.95 -18.08 54.10
CA LEU A 782 1.10 -16.94 53.19
C LEU A 782 1.16 -17.43 51.75
N LYS A 783 0.26 -16.95 50.90
CA LYS A 783 0.22 -17.30 49.48
C LYS A 783 0.61 -16.11 48.60
N PHE A 784 1.54 -16.33 47.68
CA PHE A 784 2.02 -15.31 46.76
C PHE A 784 2.34 -15.89 45.39
N THR A 785 2.28 -15.05 44.36
CA THR A 785 2.55 -15.38 42.97
C THR A 785 3.71 -14.54 42.48
N ILE A 786 4.70 -15.17 41.86
CA ILE A 786 5.71 -14.50 41.06
C ILE A 786 5.17 -14.48 39.62
N THR A 787 4.84 -13.31 39.08
CA THR A 787 4.31 -13.19 37.71
C THR A 787 5.41 -13.42 36.67
N GLU A 788 5.02 -13.66 35.41
CA GLU A 788 5.98 -13.78 34.30
C GLU A 788 6.79 -12.49 34.04
N ALA A 789 6.28 -11.34 34.50
CA ALA A 789 6.98 -10.05 34.49
C ALA A 789 7.88 -9.84 35.74
N GLY A 790 8.01 -10.84 36.62
CA GLY A 790 8.84 -10.76 37.82
C GLY A 790 8.25 -9.97 38.99
N LYS A 791 6.94 -9.68 38.95
CA LYS A 791 6.23 -8.99 40.05
C LYS A 791 5.74 -10.01 41.08
N VAL A 792 5.82 -9.66 42.37
CA VAL A 792 5.24 -10.48 43.46
C VAL A 792 3.87 -9.95 43.84
N GLU A 793 2.85 -10.80 43.77
CA GLU A 793 1.46 -10.49 44.11
C GLU A 793 0.96 -11.44 45.19
N PHE A 794 0.15 -10.95 46.14
CA PHE A 794 -0.41 -11.77 47.22
C PHE A 794 -1.89 -12.06 46.97
N GLU A 795 -2.36 -13.26 47.30
CA GLU A 795 -3.78 -13.64 47.15
C GLU A 795 -4.70 -12.81 48.07
N SER A 796 -4.17 -12.37 49.22
CA SER A 796 -4.83 -11.42 50.13
C SER A 796 -3.78 -10.58 50.86
N GLU A 797 -4.14 -9.37 51.26
CA GLU A 797 -3.23 -8.46 51.96
C GLU A 797 -2.82 -9.06 53.32
N PRO A 798 -1.54 -9.42 53.52
CA PRO A 798 -1.12 -10.15 54.70
C PRO A 798 -1.05 -9.22 55.92
N LYS A 799 -1.74 -9.58 57.00
CA LYS A 799 -1.80 -8.76 58.24
C LYS A 799 -0.54 -8.83 59.10
N ASP A 800 0.23 -9.92 58.98
CA ASP A 800 1.36 -10.25 59.86
C ASP A 800 2.72 -10.25 59.12
N VAL A 801 2.75 -9.73 57.89
CA VAL A 801 3.93 -9.78 57.01
C VAL A 801 4.25 -8.38 56.50
N LYS A 802 5.46 -7.90 56.79
CA LYS A 802 6.01 -6.73 56.13
C LYS A 802 6.85 -7.19 54.96
N VAL A 803 6.43 -6.84 53.76
CA VAL A 803 7.16 -7.11 52.52
C VAL A 803 8.06 -5.91 52.24
N GLU A 804 9.36 -6.08 52.38
CA GLU A 804 10.34 -5.04 52.08
C GLU A 804 11.17 -5.48 50.87
N LEU A 805 10.76 -5.06 49.66
CA LEU A 805 11.59 -5.17 48.45
C LEU A 805 12.81 -4.26 48.60
N THR A 806 13.88 -4.78 49.18
CA THR A 806 15.05 -3.99 49.61
C THR A 806 16.12 -3.83 48.52
N SER A 807 16.01 -4.58 47.44
CA SER A 807 16.69 -4.36 46.15
C SER A 807 15.68 -4.70 45.05
N GLY A 808 15.45 -3.76 44.14
CA GLY A 808 14.33 -3.78 43.19
C GLY A 808 14.19 -5.08 42.41
N ALA A 809 13.01 -5.26 41.81
CA ALA A 809 12.65 -6.38 40.92
C ALA A 809 13.76 -6.81 39.92
N GLU A 810 14.69 -5.90 39.64
CA GLU A 810 15.94 -6.08 38.90
C GLU A 810 16.93 -7.17 39.40
N GLN A 811 16.94 -7.57 40.69
CA GLN A 811 17.91 -8.56 41.19
C GLN A 811 17.33 -9.97 41.45
N ASN A 812 16.04 -10.17 41.16
CA ASN A 812 15.33 -11.41 41.47
C ASN A 812 15.47 -11.83 42.95
N THR A 813 15.41 -10.88 43.88
CA THR A 813 15.44 -11.13 45.33
C THR A 813 14.15 -10.65 45.99
N ILE A 814 13.53 -11.49 46.82
CA ILE A 814 12.29 -11.21 47.56
C ILE A 814 12.64 -11.24 49.05
N ASP A 815 12.39 -10.18 49.82
CA ASP A 815 12.65 -10.17 51.26
C ASP A 815 11.32 -10.11 52.05
N PHE A 816 11.03 -11.16 52.80
CA PHE A 816 9.90 -11.26 53.73
C PHE A 816 10.35 -11.04 55.17
N ARG A 817 9.52 -10.32 55.92
CA ARG A 817 9.62 -10.22 57.37
C ARG A 817 8.32 -10.66 58.01
N ILE A 818 8.39 -11.68 58.85
CA ILE A 818 7.23 -12.29 59.51
C ILE A 818 7.31 -12.04 61.03
N GLU A 819 6.28 -11.41 61.60
CA GLU A 819 6.18 -11.07 63.02
C GLU A 819 5.37 -12.11 63.80
N ASN A 820 5.83 -12.55 64.98
CA ASN A 820 5.02 -13.38 65.90
C ASN A 820 4.69 -12.62 67.18
N THR A 821 3.49 -12.86 67.68
CA THR A 821 2.98 -12.25 68.91
C THR A 821 3.36 -13.11 70.14
N PRO A 822 3.92 -12.55 71.21
CA PRO A 822 4.21 -13.28 72.45
C PRO A 822 2.94 -13.73 73.20
N LEU A 823 3.02 -14.82 73.96
CA LEU A 823 1.97 -15.30 74.87
C LEU A 823 1.83 -14.41 76.13
N LYS A 824 0.62 -14.32 76.69
CA LYS A 824 0.37 -13.58 77.95
C LYS A 824 0.83 -14.33 79.22
N THR A 825 1.07 -13.58 80.30
CA THR A 825 1.50 -14.10 81.61
C THR A 825 0.46 -13.85 82.71
N GLY A 826 0.36 -14.75 83.69
CA GLY A 826 -0.56 -14.63 84.82
C GLY A 826 -0.03 -13.73 85.96
N SER A 827 -0.93 -13.34 86.86
CA SER A 827 -0.62 -12.65 88.12
C SER A 827 -1.44 -13.16 89.32
N ILE A 828 -0.95 -13.02 90.55
CA ILE A 828 -1.68 -13.43 91.76
C ILE A 828 -1.70 -12.37 92.87
N SER A 829 -2.78 -12.35 93.67
CA SER A 829 -2.93 -11.54 94.89
C SER A 829 -3.54 -12.36 96.03
N VAL A 830 -3.26 -11.99 97.28
CA VAL A 830 -3.71 -12.74 98.47
C VAL A 830 -4.57 -11.87 99.39
N GLU A 831 -5.73 -12.38 99.79
CA GLU A 831 -6.63 -11.76 100.76
C GLU A 831 -6.64 -12.55 102.08
N LYS A 832 -6.60 -11.86 103.22
CA LYS A 832 -6.58 -12.51 104.55
C LYS A 832 -7.71 -12.01 105.45
N TYR A 833 -8.36 -12.92 106.16
CA TYR A 833 -9.44 -12.59 107.07
C TYR A 833 -9.30 -13.27 108.43
N ALA A 834 -9.99 -12.76 109.44
CA ALA A 834 -10.32 -13.48 110.66
C ALA A 834 -11.53 -14.37 110.41
N THR A 835 -11.77 -15.36 111.28
CA THR A 835 -12.94 -16.24 111.18
C THR A 835 -14.28 -15.50 111.24
N ASN A 836 -14.31 -14.30 111.82
CA ASN A 836 -15.48 -13.40 111.85
C ASN A 836 -15.66 -12.57 110.56
N GLY A 837 -14.75 -12.68 109.59
CA GLY A 837 -14.79 -11.97 108.32
C GLY A 837 -14.06 -10.62 108.28
N GLU A 838 -13.44 -10.18 109.38
CA GLU A 838 -12.64 -8.95 109.39
C GLU A 838 -11.32 -9.15 108.65
N ALA A 839 -10.88 -8.15 107.87
CA ALA A 839 -9.63 -8.24 107.12
C ALA A 839 -8.42 -8.19 108.07
N LEU A 840 -7.43 -9.05 107.81
CA LEU A 840 -6.18 -9.09 108.59
C LEU A 840 -5.00 -8.59 107.77
N ALA A 841 -4.27 -7.62 108.32
CA ALA A 841 -3.03 -7.13 107.73
C ALA A 841 -1.81 -7.95 108.20
N ASP A 842 -0.68 -7.77 107.51
CA ASP A 842 0.65 -8.29 107.88
C ASP A 842 0.87 -9.81 107.79
N ALA A 843 -0.10 -10.58 107.30
CA ALA A 843 0.14 -11.98 106.94
C ALA A 843 1.07 -12.08 105.72
N LYS A 844 2.12 -12.90 105.81
CA LYS A 844 3.07 -13.10 104.70
C LYS A 844 2.95 -14.51 104.13
N PHE A 845 3.02 -14.60 102.81
CA PHE A 845 2.93 -15.84 102.05
C PHE A 845 4.17 -16.03 101.16
N LYS A 846 4.60 -17.28 100.99
CA LYS A 846 5.63 -17.70 100.04
C LYS A 846 4.97 -18.37 98.83
N LEU A 847 5.35 -17.95 97.63
CA LEU A 847 5.00 -18.61 96.36
C LEU A 847 6.12 -19.57 95.97
N ILE A 848 5.74 -20.80 95.66
CA ILE A 848 6.58 -21.94 95.31
C ILE A 848 6.26 -22.29 93.86
N ARG A 849 7.28 -22.57 93.04
CA ARG A 849 7.10 -23.10 91.67
C ARG A 849 7.47 -24.57 91.63
N TYR A 850 6.79 -25.36 90.80
CA TYR A 850 7.09 -26.77 90.57
C TYR A 850 7.60 -26.99 89.14
N THR A 851 8.63 -27.82 88.97
CA THR A 851 9.24 -28.12 87.67
C THR A 851 8.68 -29.36 86.99
N ASP A 852 7.94 -30.20 87.72
CA ASP A 852 7.39 -31.48 87.23
C ASP A 852 6.04 -31.76 87.90
N ALA A 853 4.95 -31.21 87.36
CA ALA A 853 3.56 -31.49 87.74
C ALA A 853 3.33 -31.78 89.25
N TRP A 854 3.64 -30.80 90.11
CA TRP A 854 3.52 -30.83 91.58
C TRP A 854 4.55 -31.65 92.38
N GLN A 855 5.48 -32.36 91.71
CA GLN A 855 6.43 -33.28 92.36
C GLN A 855 7.66 -32.56 92.93
N THR A 856 8.34 -31.77 92.10
CA THR A 856 9.64 -31.17 92.45
C THR A 856 9.51 -29.66 92.59
N GLN A 857 9.85 -29.12 93.76
CA GLN A 857 9.91 -27.68 93.98
C GLN A 857 11.17 -27.08 93.35
N ASP A 858 10.99 -25.96 92.67
CA ASP A 858 12.09 -25.18 92.11
C ASP A 858 12.76 -24.35 93.22
N GLY A 859 13.86 -24.87 93.78
CA GLY A 859 14.62 -24.19 94.81
C GLY A 859 15.25 -22.86 94.39
N SER A 860 15.27 -22.54 93.08
CA SER A 860 15.75 -21.25 92.56
C SER A 860 14.66 -20.17 92.49
N PHE A 861 13.39 -20.54 92.72
CA PHE A 861 12.25 -19.66 92.61
C PHE A 861 11.74 -19.25 94.00
N GLU A 862 12.00 -18.01 94.40
CA GLU A 862 11.50 -17.44 95.65
C GLU A 862 10.79 -16.11 95.41
N LYS A 863 9.47 -16.08 95.63
CA LYS A 863 8.65 -14.86 95.68
C LYS A 863 7.81 -14.88 96.96
N THR A 864 7.70 -13.74 97.64
CA THR A 864 6.84 -13.57 98.81
C THR A 864 5.81 -12.47 98.57
N ILE A 865 4.62 -12.61 99.13
CA ILE A 865 3.53 -11.65 99.01
C ILE A 865 2.91 -11.39 100.39
N VAL A 866 2.54 -10.14 100.67
CA VAL A 866 1.85 -9.75 101.90
C VAL A 866 0.35 -9.66 101.60
N ALA A 867 -0.48 -10.32 102.41
CA ALA A 867 -1.91 -10.36 102.17
C ALA A 867 -2.58 -9.00 102.46
N ASN A 868 -3.70 -8.75 101.75
CA ASN A 868 -4.45 -7.48 101.78
C ASN A 868 -3.58 -6.24 101.51
N SER A 869 -2.44 -6.39 100.84
CA SER A 869 -1.62 -5.28 100.36
C SER A 869 -1.85 -5.04 98.87
N GLU A 870 -1.40 -3.90 98.34
CA GLU A 870 -1.42 -3.64 96.89
C GLU A 870 -0.45 -4.54 96.10
N ASN A 871 0.37 -5.35 96.78
CA ASN A 871 1.35 -6.20 96.12
C ASN A 871 0.64 -7.33 95.34
N VAL A 872 0.87 -7.34 94.03
CA VAL A 872 0.46 -8.41 93.12
C VAL A 872 1.72 -9.04 92.55
N LEU A 873 1.84 -10.36 92.59
CA LEU A 873 2.94 -11.05 91.91
C LEU A 873 2.58 -11.20 90.44
N THR A 874 3.29 -10.50 89.56
CA THR A 874 3.07 -10.48 88.11
C THR A 874 4.09 -11.35 87.35
N GLU A 875 3.88 -11.47 86.04
CA GLU A 875 4.76 -12.16 85.08
C GLU A 875 4.96 -13.64 85.37
N LEU A 876 3.90 -14.31 85.81
CA LEU A 876 3.92 -15.76 85.99
C LEU A 876 3.76 -16.42 84.62
N LYS A 877 4.86 -17.00 84.14
CA LYS A 877 4.87 -17.84 82.93
C LYS A 877 4.05 -19.11 83.14
N SER A 878 3.75 -19.80 82.04
CA SER A 878 3.11 -21.12 82.10
C SER A 878 3.84 -22.04 83.06
N GLY A 879 3.12 -22.66 84.00
CA GLY A 879 3.71 -23.47 85.06
C GLY A 879 2.81 -23.77 86.26
N HIS A 880 3.30 -24.61 87.15
CA HIS A 880 2.64 -25.11 88.35
C HIS A 880 3.13 -24.37 89.60
N TYR A 881 2.23 -23.85 90.43
CA TYR A 881 2.55 -22.97 91.57
C TYR A 881 1.85 -23.39 92.87
N GLY A 882 2.48 -23.10 94.01
CA GLY A 882 1.92 -23.33 95.35
C GLY A 882 2.11 -22.12 96.26
N LEU A 883 1.13 -21.78 97.10
CA LEU A 883 1.20 -20.65 98.04
C LEU A 883 1.07 -21.12 99.49
N GLN A 884 1.98 -20.70 100.37
CA GLN A 884 2.05 -21.10 101.78
C GLN A 884 2.11 -19.87 102.70
N GLU A 885 1.32 -19.83 103.79
CA GLU A 885 1.48 -18.78 104.82
C GLU A 885 2.74 -19.06 105.65
N ILE A 886 3.59 -18.05 105.80
CA ILE A 886 4.87 -18.15 106.54
C ILE A 886 4.91 -17.25 107.77
N SER A 887 3.96 -16.31 107.90
CA SER A 887 3.82 -15.43 109.05
C SER A 887 2.37 -15.03 109.20
N ALA A 888 1.77 -15.33 110.35
CA ALA A 888 0.42 -14.90 110.69
C ALA A 888 0.40 -13.49 111.33
N PRO A 889 -0.74 -12.79 111.28
CA PRO A 889 -0.95 -11.52 111.97
C PRO A 889 -0.80 -11.64 113.50
N THR A 890 -0.36 -10.57 114.16
CA THR A 890 -0.17 -10.51 115.61
C THR A 890 -1.47 -10.89 116.36
N GLY A 891 -1.37 -11.84 117.31
CA GLY A 891 -2.53 -12.32 118.07
C GLY A 891 -3.29 -13.49 117.42
N TYR A 892 -2.94 -13.89 116.18
CA TYR A 892 -3.58 -14.98 115.45
C TYR A 892 -2.66 -16.21 115.29
N GLN A 893 -3.25 -17.37 115.01
CA GLN A 893 -2.58 -18.63 114.74
C GLN A 893 -2.16 -18.73 113.26
N LEU A 894 -0.96 -19.28 113.00
CA LEU A 894 -0.41 -19.55 111.66
C LEU A 894 -1.04 -20.80 111.04
N ASP A 895 -1.43 -20.70 109.76
CA ASP A 895 -1.89 -21.82 108.92
C ASP A 895 -0.87 -22.09 107.81
N ASP A 896 0.01 -23.07 108.03
CA ASP A 896 1.15 -23.37 107.15
C ASP A 896 0.80 -24.29 105.96
N SER A 897 -0.49 -24.51 105.67
CA SER A 897 -0.90 -25.36 104.54
C SER A 897 -0.70 -24.69 103.17
N VAL A 898 -0.33 -25.49 102.16
CA VAL A 898 0.01 -25.02 100.80
C VAL A 898 -1.20 -25.13 99.86
N ILE A 899 -1.51 -24.05 99.14
CA ILE A 899 -2.56 -23.99 98.11
C ILE A 899 -1.91 -24.14 96.74
N LYS A 900 -2.35 -25.09 95.91
CA LYS A 900 -1.79 -25.34 94.58
C LYS A 900 -2.70 -24.82 93.45
N PHE A 901 -2.09 -24.29 92.39
CA PHE A 901 -2.76 -23.74 91.18
C PHE A 901 -1.77 -23.61 90.01
N LYS A 902 -2.22 -23.67 88.76
CA LYS A 902 -1.35 -23.58 87.55
C LYS A 902 -1.83 -22.52 86.56
N TRP A 903 -0.89 -21.92 85.83
CA TRP A 903 -1.14 -21.03 84.69
C TRP A 903 -0.75 -21.77 83.42
N GLU A 904 -1.66 -21.92 82.46
CA GLU A 904 -1.42 -22.60 81.18
C GLU A 904 -2.38 -22.05 80.13
N ASP A 905 -1.94 -21.90 78.87
CA ASP A 905 -2.76 -21.39 77.76
C ASP A 905 -3.55 -20.10 78.07
N GLU A 906 -2.88 -19.15 78.73
CA GLU A 906 -3.46 -17.86 79.16
C GLU A 906 -4.65 -18.00 80.15
N LYS A 907 -4.74 -19.12 80.89
CA LYS A 907 -5.79 -19.43 81.88
C LYS A 907 -5.25 -19.99 83.20
N TRP A 908 -6.03 -19.82 84.28
CA TRP A 908 -5.74 -20.37 85.61
C TRP A 908 -6.53 -21.66 85.87
N PHE A 909 -5.86 -22.64 86.46
CA PHE A 909 -6.47 -23.90 86.91
C PHE A 909 -6.08 -24.21 88.35
N ASP A 910 -6.95 -24.92 89.06
CA ASP A 910 -6.68 -25.40 90.41
C ASP A 910 -5.76 -26.64 90.41
N GLU A 911 -5.53 -27.23 91.58
CA GLU A 911 -4.67 -28.42 91.71
C GLU A 911 -5.21 -29.68 91.01
N ASN A 912 -6.52 -29.73 90.79
CA ASN A 912 -7.21 -30.83 90.10
C ASN A 912 -7.27 -30.62 88.59
N GLY A 913 -6.85 -29.43 88.11
CA GLY A 913 -6.91 -29.05 86.70
C GLY A 913 -8.25 -28.48 86.27
N GLU A 914 -9.12 -28.10 87.21
CA GLU A 914 -10.36 -27.39 86.90
C GLU A 914 -10.08 -25.90 86.67
N GLU A 915 -10.69 -25.31 85.63
CA GLU A 915 -10.49 -23.89 85.31
C GLU A 915 -11.08 -23.01 86.42
N ILE A 916 -10.24 -22.15 86.99
CA ILE A 916 -10.66 -21.22 88.03
C ILE A 916 -11.43 -20.09 87.36
N THR A 917 -12.60 -19.76 87.92
CA THR A 917 -13.48 -18.70 87.39
C THR A 917 -13.71 -17.61 88.44
N VAL A 918 -14.51 -16.59 88.11
CA VAL A 918 -14.85 -15.48 89.01
C VAL A 918 -15.78 -15.95 90.14
N ALA A 919 -15.53 -15.53 91.39
CA ALA A 919 -16.29 -15.96 92.58
C ALA A 919 -17.78 -15.60 92.53
N LYS A 920 -18.66 -16.50 93.05
CA LYS A 920 -20.13 -16.35 93.02
C LYS A 920 -20.80 -15.95 94.36
N THR A 921 -20.30 -16.34 95.54
CA THR A 921 -20.74 -15.82 96.87
C THR A 921 -19.88 -16.38 98.03
N GLY A 922 -19.54 -15.53 99.02
CA GLY A 922 -18.73 -15.90 100.20
C GLY A 922 -17.24 -15.99 99.91
N LYS A 923 -16.44 -15.02 100.39
CA LYS A 923 -15.02 -14.86 99.98
C LYS A 923 -14.01 -15.70 100.75
N LEU A 924 -14.40 -16.38 101.84
CA LEU A 924 -13.45 -16.99 102.76
C LEU A 924 -12.96 -18.36 102.23
N ASN A 925 -11.64 -18.58 102.24
CA ASN A 925 -10.98 -19.86 101.90
C ASN A 925 -11.26 -20.34 100.46
N GLN A 926 -11.03 -19.49 99.45
CA GLN A 926 -11.30 -19.80 98.02
C GLN A 926 -10.23 -19.24 97.06
N LEU A 927 -10.17 -19.85 95.87
CA LEU A 927 -9.42 -19.38 94.68
C LEU A 927 -10.41 -18.81 93.66
N TYR A 928 -10.17 -17.60 93.15
CA TYR A 928 -11.06 -16.99 92.17
C TYR A 928 -10.39 -15.90 91.33
N LEU A 929 -10.93 -15.61 90.15
CA LEU A 929 -10.39 -14.57 89.27
C LEU A 929 -10.87 -13.16 89.66
N ASP A 930 -10.01 -12.16 89.44
CA ASP A 930 -10.37 -10.75 89.50
C ASP A 930 -11.41 -10.43 88.42
N GLN A 931 -12.47 -9.69 88.78
CA GLN A 931 -13.59 -9.40 87.89
C GLN A 931 -13.18 -8.59 86.64
N ASN A 932 -12.10 -7.80 86.74
CA ASN A 932 -11.64 -6.92 85.67
C ASN A 932 -10.37 -7.44 85.00
N ASN A 933 -9.78 -8.52 85.51
CA ASN A 933 -8.56 -9.11 84.97
C ASN A 933 -8.56 -10.63 85.15
N ALA A 934 -8.96 -11.37 84.10
CA ALA A 934 -8.94 -12.83 84.09
C ALA A 934 -7.53 -13.43 84.22
N GLU A 935 -6.47 -12.66 83.99
CA GLU A 935 -5.08 -13.07 84.18
C GLU A 935 -4.65 -12.94 85.65
N LYS A 936 -5.48 -12.35 86.53
CA LYS A 936 -5.20 -12.17 87.97
C LYS A 936 -6.01 -13.12 88.84
N LEU A 937 -5.31 -14.04 89.51
CA LEU A 937 -5.88 -14.97 90.49
C LEU A 937 -5.84 -14.39 91.91
N ILE A 938 -6.96 -14.43 92.61
CA ILE A 938 -7.13 -14.01 94.00
C ILE A 938 -7.23 -15.24 94.90
N ILE A 939 -6.44 -15.24 95.97
CA ILE A 939 -6.31 -16.35 96.92
C ILE A 939 -6.73 -15.85 98.30
N SER A 940 -7.87 -16.31 98.82
CA SER A 940 -8.42 -15.83 100.10
C SER A 940 -8.32 -16.85 101.22
N ARG A 941 -7.90 -16.44 102.44
CA ARG A 941 -7.67 -17.33 103.61
C ARG A 941 -8.04 -16.72 104.98
N ALA A 942 -8.58 -17.50 105.92
CA ALA A 942 -8.99 -17.06 107.27
C ALA A 942 -8.06 -17.56 108.42
N ASN A 943 -7.82 -16.77 109.49
CA ASN A 943 -7.05 -17.16 110.72
C ASN A 943 -7.88 -17.01 112.02
N ARG A 944 -7.48 -17.76 113.07
CA ARG A 944 -8.10 -17.80 114.42
C ARG A 944 -7.25 -17.07 115.49
N LEU A 945 -7.88 -16.48 116.53
CA LEU A 945 -7.26 -15.76 117.67
C LEU A 945 -6.69 -16.68 118.80
N LYS A 946 -5.76 -16.20 119.65
CA LYS A 946 -5.11 -16.90 120.82
C LYS A 946 -5.86 -16.71 122.18
N ASP A 947 -5.51 -17.42 123.28
CA ASP A 947 -6.13 -17.37 124.66
C ASP A 947 -5.60 -16.22 125.61
N THR A 948 -6.24 -15.88 126.77
CA THR A 948 -6.10 -14.62 127.62
C THR A 948 -5.43 -14.75 129.03
N ASP A 949 -4.71 -13.73 129.53
CA ASP A 949 -4.06 -13.63 130.86
C ASP A 949 -4.65 -12.51 131.77
N LEU A 950 -4.65 -12.67 133.11
CA LEU A 950 -5.19 -11.71 134.12
C LEU A 950 -4.21 -11.36 135.26
N THR A 951 -3.97 -10.08 135.52
CA THR A 951 -3.16 -9.54 136.62
C THR A 951 -4.02 -8.85 137.67
N ILE A 952 -3.72 -9.00 138.96
CA ILE A 952 -4.48 -8.41 140.08
C ILE A 952 -3.55 -7.63 141.02
N LYS A 953 -3.94 -6.41 141.41
CA LYS A 953 -3.13 -5.47 142.21
C LYS A 953 -3.86 -4.98 143.46
N LYS A 954 -3.28 -5.24 144.64
CA LYS A 954 -3.83 -4.85 145.94
C LYS A 954 -3.25 -3.53 146.43
N VAL A 955 -4.11 -2.58 146.79
CA VAL A 955 -3.68 -1.24 147.26
C VAL A 955 -4.44 -0.75 148.50
N ASN A 956 -3.85 0.20 149.21
CA ASN A 956 -4.48 1.02 150.23
C ASN A 956 -5.50 1.95 149.56
N ALA A 957 -6.74 1.93 150.03
CA ALA A 957 -7.83 2.71 149.45
C ALA A 957 -7.62 4.23 149.53
N LEU A 958 -6.89 4.74 150.54
CA LEU A 958 -6.64 6.17 150.76
C LEU A 958 -5.34 6.64 150.11
N THR A 959 -4.24 5.92 150.33
CA THR A 959 -2.90 6.35 149.84
C THR A 959 -2.55 5.77 148.48
N GLN A 960 -3.33 4.79 147.99
CA GLN A 960 -3.07 4.04 146.75
C GLN A 960 -1.73 3.27 146.73
N LYS A 961 -1.02 3.24 147.87
CA LYS A 961 0.19 2.44 148.03
C LYS A 961 -0.15 0.95 148.05
N THR A 962 0.63 0.13 147.35
CA THR A 962 0.40 -1.32 147.28
C THR A 962 0.57 -1.99 148.63
N LEU A 963 -0.18 -3.08 148.83
CA LEU A 963 -0.22 -3.81 150.09
C LEU A 963 0.21 -5.26 149.87
N ALA A 964 1.29 -5.65 150.55
CA ALA A 964 1.79 -7.01 150.58
C ALA A 964 1.05 -7.87 151.63
N GLY A 965 0.98 -9.17 151.38
CA GLY A 965 0.52 -10.17 152.35
C GLY A 965 -1.01 -10.31 152.49
N ALA A 966 -1.80 -9.77 151.54
CA ALA A 966 -3.19 -10.18 151.36
C ALA A 966 -3.27 -11.56 150.69
N GLU A 967 -4.17 -12.42 151.17
CA GLU A 967 -4.43 -13.74 150.58
C GLU A 967 -5.82 -13.75 149.92
N PHE A 968 -5.92 -14.28 148.70
CA PHE A 968 -7.10 -14.37 147.86
C PHE A 968 -7.33 -15.79 147.34
N GLU A 969 -8.57 -16.06 146.97
CA GLU A 969 -9.01 -17.25 146.25
C GLU A 969 -9.73 -16.82 144.98
N LEU A 970 -9.28 -17.25 143.80
CA LEU A 970 -9.98 -17.07 142.51
C LEU A 970 -10.55 -18.41 142.05
N THR A 971 -11.82 -18.47 141.68
CA THR A 971 -12.49 -19.69 141.26
C THR A 971 -13.24 -19.47 139.95
N ASP A 972 -13.11 -20.36 138.97
CA ASP A 972 -13.89 -20.29 137.72
C ASP A 972 -15.26 -20.99 137.82
N GLU A 973 -16.11 -20.82 136.81
CA GLU A 973 -17.44 -21.44 136.72
C GLU A 973 -17.43 -22.98 136.72
N THR A 974 -16.29 -23.60 136.42
CA THR A 974 -16.11 -25.06 136.47
C THR A 974 -15.69 -25.55 137.86
N GLY A 975 -15.42 -24.63 138.79
CA GLY A 975 -14.99 -24.89 140.16
C GLY A 975 -13.46 -25.00 140.32
N GLN A 976 -12.67 -24.69 139.29
CA GLN A 976 -11.21 -24.70 139.39
C GLN A 976 -10.75 -23.53 140.26
N ARG A 977 -10.02 -23.84 141.33
CA ARG A 977 -9.56 -22.89 142.35
C ARG A 977 -8.09 -22.52 142.17
N TYR A 978 -7.79 -21.24 142.33
CA TYR A 978 -6.45 -20.66 142.36
C TYR A 978 -6.27 -19.91 143.69
N ASP A 979 -5.49 -20.49 144.60
CA ASP A 979 -5.11 -19.83 145.85
C ASP A 979 -3.93 -18.89 145.62
N ILE A 980 -4.07 -17.66 146.06
CA ILE A 980 -3.19 -16.58 145.66
C ILE A 980 -2.79 -15.77 146.89
N THR A 981 -1.50 -15.44 147.01
CA THR A 981 -1.02 -14.47 148.00
C THR A 981 -0.32 -13.32 147.29
N THR A 982 -0.68 -12.09 147.64
CA THR A 982 -0.04 -10.89 147.09
C THR A 982 1.43 -10.83 147.53
N THR A 983 2.30 -10.61 146.55
CA THR A 983 3.75 -10.49 146.72
C THR A 983 4.13 -9.23 147.52
N GLU A 984 5.43 -9.03 147.84
CA GLU A 984 5.90 -7.81 148.52
C GLU A 984 5.53 -6.51 147.77
N ASP A 985 5.34 -6.60 146.45
CA ASP A 985 4.91 -5.48 145.60
C ASP A 985 3.38 -5.29 145.58
N GLY A 986 2.62 -6.22 146.17
CA GLY A 986 1.16 -6.21 146.24
C GLY A 986 0.45 -6.66 144.95
N ILE A 987 1.12 -7.40 144.04
CA ILE A 987 0.59 -7.83 142.73
C ILE A 987 0.66 -9.35 142.55
N PHE A 988 -0.21 -9.93 141.71
CA PHE A 988 -0.10 -11.30 141.17
C PHE A 988 -0.74 -11.44 139.77
N THR A 989 -0.39 -12.49 139.00
CA THR A 989 -0.93 -12.77 137.66
C THR A 989 -1.33 -14.23 137.50
N VAL A 990 -2.43 -14.50 136.78
CA VAL A 990 -2.95 -15.81 136.37
C VAL A 990 -2.99 -15.87 134.84
N THR A 991 -2.41 -16.90 134.23
CA THR A 991 -2.25 -17.02 132.77
C THR A 991 -3.14 -18.10 132.14
N ASN A 992 -3.42 -17.99 130.83
CA ASN A 992 -4.20 -18.93 130.00
C ASN A 992 -5.65 -19.12 130.44
N LEU A 993 -6.27 -18.05 130.90
CA LEU A 993 -7.70 -17.99 131.15
C LEU A 993 -8.44 -18.03 129.82
N ARG A 994 -9.28 -19.06 129.68
CA ARG A 994 -10.24 -19.13 128.59
C ARG A 994 -11.41 -18.19 128.85
N PRO A 995 -12.12 -17.75 127.80
CA PRO A 995 -13.40 -17.06 127.95
C PRO A 995 -14.34 -17.84 128.90
N GLY A 996 -14.91 -17.17 129.90
CA GLY A 996 -15.69 -17.78 130.99
C GLY A 996 -15.85 -16.87 132.22
N VAL A 997 -16.66 -17.28 133.21
CA VAL A 997 -16.95 -16.52 134.45
C VAL A 997 -16.04 -16.93 135.62
N TYR A 998 -15.61 -15.96 136.44
CA TYR A 998 -14.66 -16.09 137.56
C TYR A 998 -15.07 -15.28 138.81
N VAL A 999 -14.77 -15.79 140.01
CA VAL A 999 -15.07 -15.17 141.33
C VAL A 999 -13.80 -15.08 142.18
N LEU A 1000 -13.49 -13.90 142.69
CA LEU A 1000 -12.32 -13.57 143.52
C LEU A 1000 -12.74 -13.20 144.96
N LYS A 1001 -12.16 -13.85 145.97
CA LYS A 1001 -12.48 -13.67 147.40
C LYS A 1001 -11.24 -13.34 148.22
N GLU A 1002 -11.26 -12.27 149.04
CA GLU A 1002 -10.18 -12.02 150.01
C GLU A 1002 -10.33 -12.96 151.20
N VAL A 1003 -9.33 -13.79 151.44
CA VAL A 1003 -9.30 -14.77 152.54
C VAL A 1003 -8.68 -14.13 153.78
N LYS A 1004 -7.72 -13.21 153.60
CA LYS A 1004 -7.02 -12.52 154.68
C LYS A 1004 -6.53 -11.14 154.25
N ALA A 1005 -6.86 -10.12 155.04
CA ALA A 1005 -6.38 -8.77 154.81
C ALA A 1005 -4.90 -8.59 155.21
N PRO A 1006 -4.17 -7.66 154.58
CA PRO A 1006 -2.88 -7.18 155.04
C PRO A 1006 -2.93 -6.66 156.49
N ALA A 1007 -1.84 -6.84 157.23
CA ALA A 1007 -1.77 -6.41 158.64
C ALA A 1007 -2.04 -4.90 158.79
N GLY A 1008 -2.93 -4.55 159.73
CA GLY A 1008 -3.35 -3.16 159.97
C GLY A 1008 -4.52 -2.66 159.10
N TYR A 1009 -5.07 -3.52 158.23
CA TYR A 1009 -6.20 -3.21 157.36
C TYR A 1009 -7.41 -4.09 157.67
N VAL A 1010 -8.60 -3.56 157.37
CA VAL A 1010 -9.86 -4.30 157.51
C VAL A 1010 -10.05 -5.22 156.29
N LYS A 1011 -10.38 -6.49 156.55
CA LYS A 1011 -10.69 -7.51 155.53
C LYS A 1011 -11.95 -7.14 154.76
N LEU A 1012 -11.92 -7.29 153.43
CA LEU A 1012 -13.11 -7.17 152.59
C LEU A 1012 -14.08 -8.31 152.89
N SER A 1013 -15.31 -7.95 153.23
CA SER A 1013 -16.39 -8.93 153.46
C SER A 1013 -17.01 -9.44 152.15
N ASP A 1014 -16.83 -8.72 151.04
CA ASP A 1014 -17.53 -8.97 149.77
C ASP A 1014 -16.62 -9.69 148.75
N GLU A 1015 -17.19 -10.61 147.98
CA GLU A 1015 -16.54 -11.30 146.86
C GLU A 1015 -16.70 -10.50 145.54
N ILE A 1016 -15.78 -10.67 144.60
CA ILE A 1016 -15.71 -9.96 143.30
C ILE A 1016 -15.94 -10.95 142.14
N GLU A 1017 -16.94 -10.73 141.29
CA GLU A 1017 -17.26 -11.59 140.12
C GLU A 1017 -17.00 -10.88 138.77
N PHE A 1018 -16.40 -11.58 137.79
CA PHE A 1018 -16.14 -11.10 136.42
C PHE A 1018 -16.13 -12.19 135.32
N THR A 1019 -16.28 -11.82 134.04
CA THR A 1019 -16.34 -12.72 132.86
C THR A 1019 -15.35 -12.31 131.78
N ILE A 1020 -14.68 -13.26 131.11
CA ILE A 1020 -13.83 -13.06 129.90
C ILE A 1020 -14.61 -13.49 128.62
N THR A 1021 -14.63 -12.68 127.54
CA THR A 1021 -15.35 -12.94 126.25
C THR A 1021 -14.47 -13.56 125.15
N GLU A 1022 -15.07 -14.11 124.07
CA GLU A 1022 -14.34 -14.73 122.93
C GLU A 1022 -13.40 -13.78 122.17
N ASP A 1023 -13.67 -12.47 122.21
CA ASP A 1023 -12.79 -11.42 121.67
C ASP A 1023 -11.75 -10.90 122.70
N GLY A 1024 -11.63 -11.56 123.85
CA GLY A 1024 -10.60 -11.29 124.86
C GLY A 1024 -10.84 -10.08 125.78
N LYS A 1025 -12.10 -9.68 126.02
CA LYS A 1025 -12.47 -8.57 126.93
C LYS A 1025 -13.03 -9.08 128.27
N LEU A 1026 -13.03 -8.26 129.33
CA LEU A 1026 -13.53 -8.64 130.66
C LEU A 1026 -14.63 -7.72 131.21
N ASN A 1027 -15.66 -8.29 131.84
CA ASN A 1027 -16.85 -7.61 132.38
C ASN A 1027 -17.10 -8.01 133.85
N GLY A 1028 -17.25 -7.09 134.82
CA GLY A 1028 -17.48 -7.42 136.26
C GLY A 1028 -18.49 -6.54 137.02
N LYS A 1029 -18.94 -6.97 138.23
CA LYS A 1029 -19.91 -6.24 139.11
C LYS A 1029 -19.28 -5.82 140.45
N GLY A 1030 -19.38 -4.53 140.85
CA GLY A 1030 -18.87 -3.98 142.12
C GLY A 1030 -17.95 -2.75 141.94
N LYS A 1031 -17.60 -2.00 143.01
CA LYS A 1031 -16.65 -0.85 142.94
C LYS A 1031 -15.22 -1.36 142.67
N ILE A 1032 -14.91 -1.58 141.40
CA ILE A 1032 -13.64 -2.13 140.92
C ILE A 1032 -13.11 -1.20 139.82
N GLU A 1033 -11.82 -0.89 139.85
CA GLU A 1033 -11.12 -0.23 138.74
C GLU A 1033 -10.46 -1.33 137.87
N LEU A 1034 -10.88 -1.38 136.60
CA LEU A 1034 -10.40 -2.33 135.60
C LEU A 1034 -9.63 -1.60 134.50
N THR A 1035 -8.56 -2.22 133.98
CA THR A 1035 -7.83 -1.70 132.80
C THR A 1035 -7.47 -2.86 131.89
N THR A 1036 -7.90 -2.83 130.62
CA THR A 1036 -7.48 -3.79 129.59
C THR A 1036 -6.29 -3.22 128.83
N THR A 1037 -5.22 -3.98 128.67
CA THR A 1037 -4.04 -3.58 127.88
C THR A 1037 -4.14 -3.96 126.40
N GLY A 1038 -5.24 -4.61 126.01
CA GLY A 1038 -5.46 -5.13 124.66
C GLY A 1038 -4.75 -6.47 124.44
N HIS A 1039 -5.25 -7.23 123.46
CA HIS A 1039 -4.71 -8.52 123.00
C HIS A 1039 -4.34 -9.48 124.15
N ASN A 1040 -5.37 -10.10 124.73
CA ASN A 1040 -5.23 -11.25 125.60
C ASN A 1040 -4.53 -10.98 126.95
N LEU A 1041 -4.51 -9.74 127.46
CA LEU A 1041 -4.00 -9.40 128.80
C LEU A 1041 -4.90 -8.36 129.52
N ILE A 1042 -5.22 -8.63 130.79
CA ILE A 1042 -6.15 -7.82 131.60
C ILE A 1042 -5.59 -7.53 133.00
N GLU A 1043 -5.83 -6.34 133.58
CA GLU A 1043 -5.43 -5.96 134.95
C GLU A 1043 -6.64 -5.54 135.83
N LEU A 1044 -6.67 -6.02 137.08
CA LEU A 1044 -7.74 -5.82 138.07
C LEU A 1044 -7.18 -5.23 139.38
N LYS A 1045 -7.72 -4.11 139.87
CA LYS A 1045 -7.24 -3.45 141.10
C LYS A 1045 -8.22 -3.59 142.29
N VAL A 1046 -7.70 -3.93 143.48
CA VAL A 1046 -8.49 -4.24 144.69
C VAL A 1046 -8.04 -3.42 145.93
N ASN A 1047 -8.95 -2.64 146.54
CA ASN A 1047 -8.65 -1.64 147.60
C ASN A 1047 -8.90 -2.14 149.05
N ASN A 1048 -8.06 -1.81 150.06
CA ASN A 1048 -8.30 -2.05 151.52
C ASN A 1048 -8.15 -0.77 152.36
N PHE A 1049 -8.92 -0.61 153.44
CA PHE A 1049 -8.95 0.59 154.29
C PHE A 1049 -8.20 0.41 155.63
N PRO A 1050 -7.40 1.40 156.10
CA PRO A 1050 -6.77 1.39 157.44
C PRO A 1050 -7.78 1.59 158.59
N ALA A 1051 -7.53 1.03 159.77
CA ALA A 1051 -8.46 1.12 160.91
C ALA A 1051 -8.33 2.44 161.73
N GLY A 1052 -9.42 3.23 161.89
CA GLY A 1052 -9.58 4.13 163.07
C GLY A 1052 -9.93 5.65 162.96
N ILE A 1053 -10.37 6.27 161.85
CA ILE A 1053 -10.77 7.71 161.81
C ILE A 1053 -12.00 7.97 160.88
N LEU A 1054 -12.95 8.85 161.27
CA LEU A 1054 -14.07 9.44 160.48
C LEU A 1054 -14.39 10.88 160.97
N PRO A 1055 -15.14 11.78 160.27
CA PRO A 1055 -15.25 12.18 158.84
C PRO A 1055 -15.19 13.74 158.64
N GLU A 1056 -15.40 14.29 157.41
CA GLU A 1056 -16.23 15.51 157.05
C GLU A 1056 -15.92 16.19 155.67
N THR A 1057 -16.83 17.07 155.21
CA THR A 1057 -17.24 17.43 153.81
C THR A 1057 -16.92 18.87 153.30
N GLY A 1058 -16.63 19.05 151.97
CA GLY A 1058 -17.03 20.18 151.06
C GLY A 1058 -16.10 21.40 150.72
N GLY A 1059 -15.89 21.77 149.43
CA GLY A 1059 -15.51 23.16 148.95
C GLY A 1059 -14.47 23.38 147.79
N PRO A 1060 -14.38 24.56 147.07
CA PRO A 1060 -14.07 24.76 145.59
C PRO A 1060 -12.92 25.76 145.15
N GLY A 1061 -12.66 25.99 143.82
CA GLY A 1061 -11.95 27.17 143.20
C GLY A 1061 -11.11 26.89 141.90
N VAL A 1062 -11.46 27.31 140.65
CA VAL A 1062 -11.28 28.60 139.91
C VAL A 1062 -9.84 29.19 139.88
N TRP A 1063 -9.43 29.72 138.70
CA TRP A 1063 -8.43 30.79 138.47
C TRP A 1063 -6.95 30.45 138.13
N LEU A 1064 -6.68 29.90 136.94
CA LEU A 1064 -5.41 30.19 136.26
C LEU A 1064 -5.60 30.24 134.73
N TYR A 1065 -6.23 31.30 134.21
CA TYR A 1065 -5.54 32.54 133.84
C TYR A 1065 -4.67 32.35 132.58
N VAL A 1066 -5.06 32.99 131.48
CA VAL A 1066 -4.63 34.37 131.16
C VAL A 1066 -3.22 34.48 130.56
N LEU A 1067 -2.73 33.45 129.87
CA LEU A 1067 -1.60 33.62 128.94
C LEU A 1067 -1.93 33.50 127.44
N ILE A 1068 -3.18 33.21 127.07
CA ILE A 1068 -3.72 33.49 125.71
C ILE A 1068 -4.05 34.99 125.56
N GLY A 1069 -3.89 35.73 126.65
CA GLY A 1069 -3.79 37.16 126.61
C GLY A 1069 -2.80 37.57 125.52
N SER A 1070 -3.35 38.37 124.62
CA SER A 1070 -2.74 39.67 124.44
C SER A 1070 -1.37 39.63 123.82
N ILE A 1071 -1.10 38.67 122.95
CA ILE A 1071 -0.18 38.95 121.90
C ILE A 1071 -0.67 38.24 120.66
N LEU A 1072 -0.91 38.91 119.58
CA LEU A 1072 -0.88 40.31 119.23
C LEU A 1072 -1.51 40.15 117.85
N ALA A 1073 -2.44 41.00 117.48
CA ALA A 1073 -1.96 42.24 116.90
C ALA A 1073 -0.86 42.03 115.86
N GLY A 1074 -1.00 40.99 115.06
CA GLY A 1074 -0.69 41.08 113.65
C GLY A 1074 -1.98 41.42 112.95
N LEU A 1075 -2.72 42.40 113.45
CA LEU A 1075 -2.63 43.68 112.77
C LEU A 1075 -2.82 43.42 111.31
N ALA A 1076 -4.10 43.57 110.95
CA ALA A 1076 -4.41 43.95 109.60
C ALA A 1076 -3.81 42.81 108.75
N PHE A 1077 -2.92 43.01 107.85
CA PHE A 1077 -3.10 43.93 106.79
C PHE A 1077 -3.96 43.12 105.83
N VAL A 1078 -5.20 43.58 105.64
CA VAL A 1078 -5.44 44.39 104.45
C VAL A 1078 -5.38 43.50 103.25
N ALA A 1079 -6.43 43.59 102.46
CA ALA A 1079 -6.30 43.41 101.03
C ALA A 1079 -5.34 42.29 100.66
N SER A 1080 -5.90 41.15 100.37
CA SER A 1080 -6.34 41.20 99.00
C SER A 1080 -7.45 40.20 98.92
N ARG A 1081 -8.65 40.72 98.74
CA ARG A 1081 -9.02 41.16 97.40
C ARG A 1081 -8.82 39.99 96.45
N PHE A 1082 -9.94 39.73 95.80
CA PHE A 1082 -9.92 39.61 94.37
C PHE A 1082 -9.43 38.26 93.88
N VAL A 1083 -10.40 37.45 93.47
CA VAL A 1083 -10.98 37.55 92.13
C VAL A 1083 -10.25 36.51 91.29
N ILE A 1084 -11.00 35.42 91.06
CA ILE A 1084 -11.60 35.17 89.75
C ILE A 1084 -10.62 34.80 88.63
N LYS A 1085 -11.18 33.98 87.74
CA LYS A 1085 -11.02 33.99 86.27
C LYS A 1085 -9.97 33.05 85.67
N LYS A 1086 -10.58 32.04 85.03
CA LYS A 1086 -10.79 31.93 83.59
C LYS A 1086 -9.59 31.53 82.72
N ARG A 1087 -9.94 30.49 81.96
CA ARG A 1087 -9.98 30.39 80.49
C ARG A 1087 -8.69 30.09 79.75
N GLY A 1088 -8.90 29.15 78.83
CA GLY A 1088 -8.75 29.38 77.39
C GLY A 1088 -7.58 28.58 76.86
N VAL A 1089 -7.73 27.76 75.83
CA VAL A 1089 -8.77 27.57 74.81
C VAL A 1089 -8.77 26.09 74.44
#